data_AF-A0A2S0MRF2-F1
#
_entry.id   AF-A0A2S0MRF2-F1
#
_cell.length_a   1.000
_cell.length_b   1.000
_cell.length_c   1.000
_cell.angle_alpha   90.00
_cell.angle_beta   90.00
_cell.angle_gamma   90.00
#
_symmetry.space_group_name_H-M   'P 1'
#
loop_
_entity.id
_entity.type
_entity.pdbx_description
1 polymer ?
#
loop_
_entity_poly.entity_id
_entity_poly.type
_entity_poly.pdbx_seq_one_letter_code
_entity_poly.pdbx_strand_id
1 'polypeptide(L)'
;MSETHSFSVRPGETYQLRIRLCAGDGMPHDWVTEIGLLFLSADDRKVTADLFCQTRSLPHADPCRVETLPAPAGSDRQRNAGTASRYLVAPPDADRLEITLPEGVVAEVLELAPLDLFWPREAGQLIASLQKTAAERWQDFASEYGASADHPARTLLRDVPVEQARVLARWHSATGDWDAVLAELEGSADADDYDLRMARLRAANGATARVGFIGSARLRERLDGFCHVVWLRETCCDTQIAMLDLDLILIETVNDSAPGDWSLAFSSLTGALPEAGKRLFELADTAGIDTRMVVTTSPSAVHMWREALDRTSAVTVEGARDWSGLPRTPVVVPRSTDPTACSPFSLQGRNWDRVLVPAGSDLFQFPDFADFFDKAGDDTCLIAEFRYQFVPRSLQVRMPSRQLAMASDLSRHQQRMLMQHAGIVIIPGTSLRTMGELEELALDAIASGAIPVMFGDPPGESTILNALDRIFAPVDLMRLRLTFRALWLRERRWLALYRDVMRHHVWTADHASAILGDAAASAVPQRPLRGTAVVPTKRIWLLPDILATFRRQTWPDRELIVVMNTDEAIDLPDLHENEHVYFLSESANIGECLNRAIAAATGYFWAKMDDDDFYSSFYLEDLAYYYRASQADVCGRLSPIFYFEEPDETAFAQHRSCPSFFVPQDHFHVSGACLSAIRNGRIPAFSPVARNAADTDWQDRVCTSNARYVCANTSSIVVFRSKDDSRHTWKVSRQLRGRFQPLYSGADNSMLDCLPDPGSYRPSERGPQQNAPAMDQSGMKSQSCATGTIK
;
A
#
# COMPACT_ATOMS: atom_id res chain seq x y z
N MET A 1 -28.11 -36.95 10.14
CA MET A 1 -27.94 -35.49 10.03
C MET A 1 -26.46 -35.21 9.81
N SER A 2 -26.11 -34.19 9.02
CA SER A 2 -24.73 -33.69 8.90
C SER A 2 -24.29 -33.00 10.19
N GLU A 3 -23.04 -33.23 10.59
CA GLU A 3 -22.41 -32.62 11.76
C GLU A 3 -21.44 -31.52 11.31
N THR A 4 -21.48 -30.34 11.93
CA THR A 4 -20.57 -29.24 11.59
C THR A 4 -19.74 -28.86 12.82
N HIS A 5 -18.42 -28.90 12.65
CA HIS A 5 -17.45 -28.46 13.63
C HIS A 5 -16.89 -27.09 13.23
N SER A 6 -16.59 -26.24 14.22
CA SER A 6 -16.16 -24.86 14.01
C SER A 6 -14.99 -24.52 14.92
N PHE A 7 -13.96 -23.89 14.36
CA PHE A 7 -12.72 -23.52 15.04
C PHE A 7 -12.42 -22.04 14.80
N SER A 8 -12.03 -21.30 15.83
CA SER A 8 -11.52 -19.93 15.63
C SER A 8 -10.10 -19.98 15.08
N VAL A 9 -9.82 -19.14 14.08
CA VAL A 9 -8.51 -18.97 13.45
C VAL A 9 -8.09 -17.50 13.44
N ARG A 10 -6.80 -17.24 13.18
CA ARG A 10 -6.23 -15.89 13.05
C ARG A 10 -5.55 -15.75 11.69
N PRO A 11 -5.76 -14.67 10.91
CA PRO A 11 -5.13 -14.50 9.60
C PRO A 11 -3.60 -14.63 9.62
N GLY A 12 -3.05 -15.40 8.70
CA GLY A 12 -1.61 -15.70 8.60
C GLY A 12 -1.09 -16.76 9.58
N GLU A 13 -1.89 -17.16 10.57
CA GLU A 13 -1.50 -18.16 11.56
C GLU A 13 -1.46 -19.54 10.90
N THR A 14 -0.41 -20.31 11.19
CA THR A 14 -0.27 -21.67 10.66
C THR A 14 -0.80 -22.67 11.68
N TYR A 15 -1.68 -23.56 11.27
CA TYR A 15 -2.34 -24.55 12.13
C TYR A 15 -1.95 -25.98 11.75
N GLN A 16 -1.83 -26.83 12.76
CA GLN A 16 -1.93 -28.28 12.61
C GLN A 16 -3.37 -28.72 12.88
N LEU A 17 -4.00 -29.32 11.88
CA LEU A 17 -5.26 -30.06 11.99
C LEU A 17 -4.92 -31.56 12.16
N ARG A 18 -5.15 -32.10 13.36
CA ARG A 18 -5.10 -33.56 13.60
C ARG A 18 -6.48 -34.13 13.37
N ILE A 19 -6.57 -35.12 12.48
CA ILE A 19 -7.86 -35.55 11.94
C ILE A 19 -7.94 -37.06 11.74
N ARG A 20 -9.05 -37.65 12.19
CA ARG A 20 -9.46 -39.03 11.91
C ARG A 20 -10.97 -39.03 11.65
N LEU A 21 -11.34 -39.00 10.38
CA LEU A 21 -12.73 -39.14 9.92
C LEU A 21 -12.96 -40.57 9.45
N CYS A 22 -13.97 -41.23 10.00
CA CYS A 22 -14.30 -42.62 9.75
C CYS A 22 -15.62 -42.72 8.99
N ALA A 23 -15.64 -43.44 7.87
CA ALA A 23 -16.89 -43.79 7.17
C ALA A 23 -17.59 -44.99 7.86
N GLY A 24 -18.92 -44.93 7.97
CA GLY A 24 -19.75 -45.98 8.57
C GLY A 24 -20.00 -47.20 7.67
N ASP A 25 -20.67 -48.21 8.24
CA ASP A 25 -20.96 -49.48 7.56
C ASP A 25 -21.83 -49.28 6.30
N GLY A 26 -21.34 -49.77 5.15
CA GLY A 26 -22.09 -49.81 3.89
C GLY A 26 -21.62 -48.89 2.73
N MET A 27 -20.41 -48.33 2.78
CA MET A 27 -19.79 -47.37 1.81
C MET A 27 -19.51 -47.74 0.29
N PRO A 28 -19.57 -49.01 -0.20
CA PRO A 28 -18.70 -49.61 -1.27
C PRO A 28 -17.13 -49.54 -1.28
N HIS A 29 -16.47 -50.35 -0.44
CA HIS A 29 -15.06 -50.43 0.07
C HIS A 29 -13.79 -49.67 -0.45
N ASP A 30 -13.80 -48.79 -1.45
CA ASP A 30 -12.55 -48.18 -2.00
C ASP A 30 -12.27 -46.71 -1.57
N TRP A 31 -12.60 -46.32 -0.33
CA TRP A 31 -12.87 -44.90 0.01
C TRP A 31 -11.68 -44.03 0.44
N VAL A 32 -11.40 -43.03 -0.40
CA VAL A 32 -10.92 -41.72 0.07
C VAL A 32 -11.96 -40.69 -0.38
N THR A 33 -12.80 -40.22 0.56
CA THR A 33 -13.81 -39.18 0.28
C THR A 33 -13.31 -37.85 0.79
N GLU A 34 -13.20 -36.87 -0.10
CA GLU A 34 -12.82 -35.50 0.26
C GLU A 34 -13.98 -34.76 0.92
N ILE A 35 -13.69 -34.11 2.04
CA ILE A 35 -14.60 -33.22 2.78
C ILE A 35 -14.02 -31.82 2.72
N GLY A 36 -14.87 -30.86 2.32
CA GLY A 36 -14.50 -29.46 2.18
C GLY A 36 -14.28 -28.79 3.53
N LEU A 37 -13.18 -28.07 3.63
CA LEU A 37 -12.91 -27.07 4.65
C LEU A 37 -13.46 -25.73 4.18
N LEU A 38 -14.12 -24.99 5.07
CA LEU A 38 -14.66 -23.67 4.77
C LEU A 38 -14.10 -22.63 5.75
N PHE A 39 -13.23 -21.75 5.26
CA PHE A 39 -12.86 -20.55 6.01
C PHE A 39 -13.97 -19.50 5.88
N LEU A 40 -14.28 -18.86 6.99
CA LEU A 40 -15.27 -17.80 7.10
C LEU A 40 -14.65 -16.57 7.76
N SER A 41 -15.19 -15.40 7.39
CA SER A 41 -14.96 -14.12 8.07
C SER A 41 -15.94 -13.90 9.21
N ALA A 42 -15.69 -12.86 10.01
CA ALA A 42 -16.49 -12.48 11.17
C ALA A 42 -17.96 -12.10 10.85
N ASP A 43 -18.29 -11.92 9.56
CA ASP A 43 -19.65 -11.70 9.05
C ASP A 43 -20.13 -12.83 8.12
N ASP A 44 -19.64 -14.05 8.37
CA ASP A 44 -20.03 -15.32 7.74
C ASP A 44 -19.81 -15.40 6.21
N ARG A 45 -18.97 -14.54 5.63
CA ARG A 45 -18.59 -14.66 4.21
C ARG A 45 -17.54 -15.75 4.03
N LYS A 46 -17.62 -16.45 2.90
CA LYS A 46 -16.64 -17.47 2.51
C LYS A 46 -15.32 -16.83 2.13
N VAL A 47 -14.23 -17.26 2.77
CA VAL A 47 -12.87 -16.79 2.48
C VAL A 47 -12.12 -17.86 1.68
N THR A 48 -11.66 -17.51 0.49
CA THR A 48 -10.94 -18.44 -0.40
C THR A 48 -9.47 -18.60 0.06
N ALA A 49 -9.10 -19.77 0.58
CA ALA A 49 -7.74 -20.00 1.09
C ALA A 49 -6.68 -20.26 -0.02
N ASP A 50 -7.11 -20.73 -1.20
CA ASP A 50 -6.28 -20.97 -2.40
C ASP A 50 -5.61 -19.71 -2.98
N LEU A 51 -5.93 -18.58 -2.38
CA LEU A 51 -5.47 -17.25 -2.74
C LEU A 51 -4.22 -16.84 -1.98
N PHE A 52 -4.29 -17.10 -0.67
CA PHE A 52 -3.30 -16.69 0.29
C PHE A 52 -2.11 -17.63 0.21
N CYS A 53 -2.45 -18.90 0.34
CA CYS A 53 -1.60 -20.00 -0.02
C CYS A 53 -1.47 -20.00 -1.56
N GLN A 54 -0.26 -19.94 -2.12
CA GLN A 54 -0.03 -20.26 -3.54
C GLN A 54 -0.10 -21.79 -3.75
N THR A 55 -1.21 -22.42 -3.33
CA THR A 55 -1.37 -23.87 -3.10
C THR A 55 -1.62 -24.71 -4.34
N ARG A 56 -1.20 -24.24 -5.52
CA ARG A 56 -0.84 -25.14 -6.63
C ARG A 56 0.56 -25.77 -6.46
N SER A 57 1.07 -25.78 -5.22
CA SER A 57 2.39 -26.29 -4.83
C SER A 57 2.37 -27.71 -4.23
N LEU A 58 1.21 -28.35 -4.13
CA LEU A 58 1.06 -29.81 -4.05
C LEU A 58 0.26 -30.28 -5.26
N PRO A 59 0.83 -31.09 -6.18
CA PRO A 59 0.12 -31.53 -7.39
C PRO A 59 -1.12 -32.41 -7.14
N HIS A 60 -1.32 -32.90 -5.90
CA HIS A 60 -2.27 -33.95 -5.56
C HIS A 60 -3.03 -33.73 -4.23
N ALA A 61 -2.95 -32.55 -3.60
CA ALA A 61 -3.63 -32.28 -2.33
C ALA A 61 -4.11 -30.83 -2.25
N ASP A 62 -5.43 -30.64 -2.30
CA ASP A 62 -6.12 -29.38 -2.08
C ASP A 62 -6.10 -29.05 -0.57
N PRO A 63 -5.54 -27.90 -0.12
CA PRO A 63 -5.52 -27.55 1.30
C PRO A 63 -6.92 -27.32 1.88
N CYS A 64 -7.91 -27.01 1.04
CA CYS A 64 -9.31 -26.84 1.40
C CYS A 64 -10.07 -28.18 1.46
N ARG A 65 -9.37 -29.32 1.38
CA ARG A 65 -9.97 -30.66 1.48
C ARG A 65 -9.24 -31.53 2.49
N VAL A 66 -10.01 -32.35 3.19
CA VAL A 66 -9.52 -33.38 4.11
C VAL A 66 -10.26 -34.67 3.87
N GLU A 67 -9.58 -35.80 3.97
CA GLU A 67 -10.10 -37.03 3.40
C GLU A 67 -10.45 -38.08 4.47
N THR A 68 -11.54 -38.81 4.25
CA THR A 68 -12.01 -39.87 5.15
C THR A 68 -11.22 -41.17 4.97
N LEU A 69 -11.07 -41.92 6.05
CA LEU A 69 -10.58 -43.30 6.03
C LEU A 69 -11.70 -44.30 6.40
N PRO A 70 -11.51 -45.60 6.11
CA PRO A 70 -12.33 -46.66 6.68
C PRO A 70 -12.33 -46.64 8.21
N ALA A 71 -13.42 -47.10 8.84
CA ALA A 71 -13.51 -47.22 10.28
C ALA A 71 -12.48 -48.24 10.83
N PRO A 72 -11.65 -47.87 11.84
CA PRO A 72 -10.66 -48.76 12.40
C PRO A 72 -11.27 -49.78 13.37
N ALA A 73 -11.09 -51.05 13.05
CA ALA A 73 -11.16 -52.13 14.02
C ALA A 73 -9.93 -52.11 14.96
N GLY A 74 -10.08 -52.66 16.16
CA GLY A 74 -8.95 -52.94 17.06
C GLY A 74 -8.70 -51.93 18.19
N SER A 75 -7.48 -51.98 18.72
CA SER A 75 -7.00 -51.25 19.91
C SER A 75 -6.69 -49.78 19.66
N ASP A 76 -6.55 -48.99 20.73
CA ASP A 76 -6.22 -47.55 20.64
C ASP A 76 -4.96 -47.25 19.81
N ARG A 77 -3.97 -48.15 19.80
CA ARG A 77 -2.78 -48.01 18.94
C ARG A 77 -3.15 -48.11 17.45
N GLN A 78 -3.96 -49.09 17.08
CA GLN A 78 -4.45 -49.28 15.70
C GLN A 78 -5.34 -48.11 15.27
N ARG A 79 -6.24 -47.64 16.14
CA ARG A 79 -7.06 -46.44 15.87
C ARG A 79 -6.20 -45.18 15.69
N ASN A 80 -5.11 -45.02 16.45
CA ASN A 80 -4.19 -43.89 16.30
C ASN A 80 -3.32 -43.93 15.02
N ALA A 81 -3.13 -45.08 14.40
CA ALA A 81 -2.41 -45.20 13.11
C ALA A 81 -3.18 -44.49 11.97
N GLY A 82 -4.51 -44.49 12.02
CA GLY A 82 -5.39 -43.79 11.08
C GLY A 82 -5.51 -42.28 11.31
N THR A 83 -4.86 -41.69 12.31
CA THR A 83 -4.91 -40.24 12.55
C THR A 83 -3.93 -39.51 11.64
N ALA A 84 -4.45 -38.76 10.67
CA ALA A 84 -3.68 -37.89 9.80
C ALA A 84 -3.29 -36.56 10.50
N SER A 85 -2.27 -35.91 9.96
CA SER A 85 -2.01 -34.48 10.23
C SER A 85 -2.18 -33.71 8.92
N ARG A 86 -2.76 -32.53 9.00
CA ARG A 86 -2.84 -31.54 7.93
C ARG A 86 -2.26 -30.23 8.44
N TYR A 87 -1.60 -29.49 7.58
CA TYR A 87 -1.08 -28.16 7.90
C TYR A 87 -1.70 -27.13 6.97
N LEU A 88 -2.30 -26.12 7.60
CA LEU A 88 -3.14 -25.10 6.96
C LEU A 88 -2.64 -23.73 7.40
N VAL A 89 -2.75 -22.71 6.55
CA VAL A 89 -2.57 -21.32 6.99
C VAL A 89 -3.89 -20.61 6.80
N ALA A 90 -4.35 -19.93 7.85
CA ALA A 90 -5.61 -19.20 7.80
C ALA A 90 -5.48 -17.99 6.86
N PRO A 91 -6.37 -17.84 5.86
CA PRO A 91 -6.30 -16.73 4.91
C PRO A 91 -6.59 -15.36 5.54
N PRO A 92 -6.27 -14.25 4.83
CA PRO A 92 -6.75 -12.91 5.12
C PRO A 92 -8.25 -12.91 5.44
N ASP A 93 -8.63 -12.09 6.41
CA ASP A 93 -10.02 -11.88 6.82
C ASP A 93 -10.76 -13.10 7.40
N ALA A 94 -10.13 -14.29 7.46
CA ALA A 94 -10.71 -15.45 8.13
C ALA A 94 -10.56 -15.39 9.65
N ASP A 95 -11.66 -15.49 10.38
CA ASP A 95 -11.72 -15.63 11.84
C ASP A 95 -12.16 -17.03 12.28
N ARG A 96 -12.72 -17.82 11.35
CA ARG A 96 -13.32 -19.13 11.60
C ARG A 96 -13.00 -20.14 10.50
N LEU A 97 -12.86 -21.40 10.89
CA LEU A 97 -12.75 -22.57 10.01
C LEU A 97 -13.88 -23.54 10.37
N GLU A 98 -14.71 -23.89 9.39
CA GLU A 98 -15.78 -24.87 9.52
C GLU A 98 -15.52 -26.13 8.71
N ILE A 99 -15.93 -27.27 9.28
CA ILE A 99 -15.80 -28.60 8.71
C ILE A 99 -17.16 -29.29 8.84
N THR A 100 -17.85 -29.50 7.73
CA THR A 100 -19.17 -30.16 7.70
C THR A 100 -19.04 -31.59 7.21
N LEU A 101 -19.37 -32.55 8.07
CA LEU A 101 -19.30 -33.97 7.80
C LEU A 101 -20.56 -34.45 7.06
N PRO A 102 -20.41 -35.21 5.96
CA PRO A 102 -21.53 -35.90 5.31
C PRO A 102 -22.20 -36.91 6.25
N GLU A 103 -23.47 -37.20 5.99
CA GLU A 103 -24.19 -38.25 6.72
C GLU A 103 -23.50 -39.61 6.52
N GLY A 104 -23.22 -40.30 7.63
CA GLY A 104 -22.46 -41.56 7.62
C GLY A 104 -20.94 -41.40 7.83
N VAL A 105 -20.42 -40.18 7.99
CA VAL A 105 -19.04 -39.91 8.42
C VAL A 105 -19.02 -39.45 9.88
N VAL A 106 -18.08 -39.97 10.68
CA VAL A 106 -17.89 -39.61 12.10
C VAL A 106 -16.47 -39.06 12.30
N ALA A 107 -16.33 -37.93 12.99
CA ALA A 107 -15.04 -37.44 13.46
C ALA A 107 -14.67 -38.09 14.82
N GLU A 108 -13.71 -39.02 14.80
CA GLU A 108 -13.17 -39.59 16.05
C GLU A 108 -12.05 -38.74 16.66
N VAL A 109 -11.33 -38.00 15.81
CA VAL A 109 -10.35 -36.98 16.20
C VAL A 109 -10.52 -35.81 15.24
N LEU A 110 -10.71 -34.62 15.79
CA LEU A 110 -10.76 -33.38 15.02
C LEU A 110 -10.26 -32.23 15.90
N GLU A 111 -8.95 -32.02 15.89
CA GLU A 111 -8.27 -31.04 16.73
C GLU A 111 -7.53 -30.04 15.84
N LEU A 112 -7.77 -28.74 16.02
CA LEU A 112 -7.00 -27.67 15.38
C LEU A 112 -6.14 -26.97 16.44
N ALA A 113 -4.83 -26.94 16.24
CA ALA A 113 -3.88 -26.28 17.12
C ALA A 113 -2.98 -25.31 16.33
N PRO A 114 -2.67 -24.10 16.83
CA PRO A 114 -1.68 -23.23 16.21
C PRO A 114 -0.30 -23.90 16.27
N LEU A 115 0.52 -23.63 15.27
CA LEU A 115 1.87 -24.18 15.15
C LEU A 115 2.89 -23.06 15.37
N ASP A 116 3.10 -22.75 16.66
CA ASP A 116 4.02 -21.72 17.16
C ASP A 116 5.50 -22.08 16.90
N LEU A 117 5.89 -22.12 15.62
CA LEU A 117 7.24 -22.46 15.17
C LEU A 117 7.91 -21.26 14.52
N PHE A 118 9.18 -21.05 14.87
CA PHE A 118 10.06 -20.20 14.10
C PHE A 118 10.63 -20.98 12.90
N TRP A 119 9.83 -21.04 11.85
CA TRP A 119 10.05 -21.82 10.63
C TRP A 119 11.47 -21.77 10.05
N PRO A 120 12.16 -20.62 9.92
CA PRO A 120 13.52 -20.59 9.36
C PRO A 120 14.57 -21.41 10.13
N ARG A 121 14.39 -21.66 11.44
CA ARG A 121 15.26 -22.55 12.24
C ARG A 121 14.64 -23.92 12.47
N GLU A 122 13.32 -24.00 12.70
CA GLU A 122 12.68 -25.20 13.24
C GLU A 122 12.05 -26.11 12.17
N ALA A 123 11.79 -25.61 10.95
CA ALA A 123 11.12 -26.39 9.91
C ALA A 123 11.86 -27.69 9.54
N GLY A 124 13.20 -27.67 9.55
CA GLY A 124 14.00 -28.88 9.29
C GLY A 124 13.79 -29.98 10.33
N GLN A 125 13.65 -29.60 11.62
CA GLN A 125 13.38 -30.54 12.70
C GLN A 125 11.94 -31.05 12.65
N LEU A 126 10.97 -30.18 12.37
CA LEU A 126 9.58 -30.55 12.13
C LEU A 126 9.48 -31.58 11.00
N ILE A 127 10.07 -31.30 9.83
CA ILE A 127 10.01 -32.17 8.66
C ILE A 127 10.65 -33.54 8.96
N ALA A 128 11.80 -33.58 9.62
CA ALA A 128 12.45 -34.83 9.99
C ALA A 128 11.62 -35.66 10.99
N SER A 129 11.02 -35.00 11.99
CA SER A 129 10.11 -35.63 12.95
C SER A 129 8.87 -36.22 12.24
N LEU A 130 8.25 -35.43 11.36
CA LEU A 130 7.10 -35.88 10.56
C LEU A 130 7.44 -37.05 9.64
N GLN A 131 8.58 -37.03 8.96
CA GLN A 131 9.01 -38.16 8.11
C GLN A 131 9.07 -39.47 8.88
N LYS A 132 9.56 -39.44 10.12
CA LYS A 132 9.60 -40.61 11.00
C LYS A 132 8.19 -41.04 11.42
N THR A 133 7.43 -40.16 12.07
CA THR A 133 6.11 -40.49 12.62
C THR A 133 5.09 -40.88 11.55
N ALA A 134 5.15 -40.25 10.37
CA ALA A 134 4.27 -40.57 9.25
C ALA A 134 4.61 -41.93 8.61
N ALA A 135 5.89 -42.32 8.58
CA ALA A 135 6.31 -43.66 8.16
C ALA A 135 5.89 -44.74 9.17
N GLU A 136 6.03 -44.48 10.48
CA GLU A 136 5.58 -45.38 11.55
C GLU A 136 4.05 -45.59 11.50
N ARG A 137 3.25 -44.50 11.35
CA ARG A 137 1.79 -44.59 11.19
C ARG A 137 1.38 -45.38 9.95
N TRP A 138 2.06 -45.16 8.82
CA TRP A 138 1.79 -45.93 7.60
C TRP A 138 2.09 -47.43 7.77
N GLN A 139 3.16 -47.80 8.48
CA GLN A 139 3.46 -49.21 8.78
C GLN A 139 2.39 -49.85 9.66
N ASP A 140 2.00 -49.20 10.75
CA ASP A 140 0.93 -49.70 11.63
C ASP A 140 -0.42 -49.79 10.87
N PHE A 141 -0.77 -48.81 10.02
CA PHE A 141 -1.99 -48.85 9.18
C PHE A 141 -1.94 -49.98 8.13
N ALA A 142 -0.84 -50.10 7.39
CA ALA A 142 -0.72 -51.10 6.33
C ALA A 142 -0.78 -52.54 6.87
N SER A 143 -0.21 -52.76 8.07
CA SER A 143 -0.29 -54.04 8.77
C SER A 143 -1.71 -54.40 9.19
N GLU A 144 -2.55 -53.43 9.54
CA GLU A 144 -3.92 -53.67 10.03
C GLU A 144 -4.89 -53.97 8.90
N TYR A 145 -4.89 -53.15 7.86
CA TYR A 145 -5.84 -53.25 6.74
C TYR A 145 -5.37 -54.16 5.61
N GLY A 146 -4.20 -54.81 5.74
CA GLY A 146 -3.56 -55.54 4.65
C GLY A 146 -3.23 -54.67 3.43
N ALA A 147 -3.04 -53.37 3.65
CA ALA A 147 -2.97 -52.37 2.60
C ALA A 147 -1.66 -52.50 1.79
N SER A 148 -1.78 -52.54 0.46
CA SER A 148 -0.61 -52.60 -0.42
C SER A 148 0.16 -51.28 -0.45
N ALA A 149 1.35 -51.30 -1.06
CA ALA A 149 2.15 -50.09 -1.26
C ALA A 149 1.45 -49.03 -2.14
N ASP A 150 0.43 -49.41 -2.92
CA ASP A 150 -0.30 -48.53 -3.84
C ASP A 150 -1.65 -48.06 -3.26
N HIS A 151 -1.96 -48.42 -2.01
CA HIS A 151 -3.21 -48.03 -1.36
C HIS A 151 -3.29 -46.50 -1.12
N PRO A 152 -4.39 -45.82 -1.46
CA PRO A 152 -4.51 -44.35 -1.40
C PRO A 152 -4.14 -43.72 -0.04
N ALA A 153 -4.48 -44.39 1.07
CA ALA A 153 -4.14 -43.93 2.43
C ALA A 153 -2.62 -43.77 2.69
N ARG A 154 -1.74 -44.37 1.86
CA ARG A 154 -0.29 -44.16 1.95
C ARG A 154 0.07 -42.70 1.73
N THR A 155 -0.43 -42.13 0.63
CA THR A 155 -0.21 -40.71 0.30
C THR A 155 -0.78 -39.84 1.42
N LEU A 156 -1.98 -40.16 1.88
CA LEU A 156 -2.72 -39.46 2.94
C LEU A 156 -1.98 -39.33 4.27
N LEU A 157 -1.50 -40.46 4.78
CA LEU A 157 -0.95 -40.62 6.13
C LEU A 157 0.56 -40.39 6.17
N ARG A 158 1.28 -40.72 5.08
CA ARG A 158 2.74 -40.68 5.03
C ARG A 158 3.30 -39.45 4.32
N ASP A 159 2.79 -39.17 3.12
CA ASP A 159 3.44 -38.25 2.19
C ASP A 159 2.89 -36.82 2.32
N VAL A 160 1.57 -36.62 2.31
CA VAL A 160 0.92 -35.30 2.42
C VAL A 160 1.39 -34.47 3.64
N PRO A 161 1.50 -34.98 4.88
CA PRO A 161 1.90 -34.16 6.02
C PRO A 161 3.34 -33.63 5.88
N VAL A 162 4.23 -34.44 5.31
CA VAL A 162 5.64 -34.11 5.07
C VAL A 162 5.77 -33.10 3.92
N GLU A 163 4.99 -33.28 2.86
CA GLU A 163 4.99 -32.38 1.70
C GLU A 163 4.38 -31.02 2.04
N GLN A 164 3.27 -30.97 2.78
CA GLN A 164 2.70 -29.73 3.33
C GLN A 164 3.73 -28.98 4.19
N ALA A 165 4.40 -29.66 5.14
CA ALA A 165 5.43 -29.02 5.96
C ALA A 165 6.59 -28.46 5.12
N ARG A 166 6.98 -29.11 4.02
CA ARG A 166 7.99 -28.60 3.07
C ARG A 166 7.51 -27.41 2.25
N VAL A 167 6.24 -27.36 1.86
CA VAL A 167 5.62 -26.21 1.19
C VAL A 167 5.62 -25.01 2.12
N LEU A 168 5.15 -25.21 3.36
CA LEU A 168 5.11 -24.17 4.39
C LEU A 168 6.51 -23.67 4.77
N ALA A 169 7.50 -24.55 4.88
CA ALA A 169 8.89 -24.14 5.10
C ALA A 169 9.42 -23.22 4.00
N ARG A 170 9.08 -23.46 2.72
CA ARG A 170 9.40 -22.55 1.61
C ARG A 170 8.60 -21.25 1.70
N TRP A 171 7.34 -21.31 2.10
CA TRP A 171 6.49 -20.12 2.19
C TRP A 171 6.75 -19.26 3.44
N HIS A 172 7.37 -19.80 4.48
CA HIS A 172 7.97 -19.02 5.57
C HIS A 172 9.42 -18.62 5.29
N SER A 173 10.06 -19.14 4.23
CA SER A 173 11.40 -18.68 3.84
C SER A 173 11.33 -17.25 3.30
N ALA A 174 12.07 -16.37 3.96
CA ALA A 174 12.22 -14.96 3.64
C ALA A 174 13.16 -14.78 2.44
N THR A 175 12.80 -13.94 1.48
CA THR A 175 13.67 -13.57 0.36
C THR A 175 13.83 -12.05 0.35
N GLY A 176 14.93 -11.50 0.88
CA GLY A 176 14.99 -10.05 1.10
C GLY A 176 16.30 -9.54 1.67
N ASP A 177 17.41 -9.93 1.06
CA ASP A 177 18.74 -9.42 1.41
C ASP A 177 18.86 -7.90 1.14
N TRP A 178 19.71 -7.24 1.93
CA TRP A 178 19.99 -5.82 1.91
C TRP A 178 21.31 -5.45 1.19
N ASP A 179 22.22 -6.40 0.93
CA ASP A 179 23.56 -6.11 0.38
C ASP A 179 23.55 -5.19 -0.85
N ALA A 180 22.64 -5.41 -1.81
CA ALA A 180 22.50 -4.55 -2.99
C ALA A 180 22.09 -3.10 -2.63
N VAL A 181 21.12 -2.93 -1.73
CA VAL A 181 20.67 -1.61 -1.27
C VAL A 181 21.77 -0.90 -0.49
N LEU A 182 22.51 -1.65 0.34
CA LEU A 182 23.64 -1.12 1.11
C LEU A 182 24.79 -0.67 0.21
N ALA A 183 25.09 -1.42 -0.85
CA ALA A 183 26.08 -1.05 -1.86
C ALA A 183 25.70 0.21 -2.67
N GLU A 184 24.39 0.49 -2.78
CA GLU A 184 23.84 1.63 -3.52
C GLU A 184 23.54 2.85 -2.63
N LEU A 185 23.80 2.80 -1.32
CA LEU A 185 23.63 3.96 -0.42
C LEU A 185 24.51 5.17 -0.77
N GLU A 186 25.51 5.01 -1.64
CA GLU A 186 26.35 6.08 -2.20
C GLU A 186 26.03 6.40 -3.67
N GLY A 187 25.01 5.75 -4.26
CA GLY A 187 24.61 5.90 -5.65
C GLY A 187 23.91 7.22 -5.95
N SER A 188 24.14 7.78 -7.15
CA SER A 188 23.54 9.07 -7.52
C SER A 188 22.08 8.96 -7.95
N ALA A 189 21.63 7.83 -8.51
CA ALA A 189 20.36 7.77 -9.23
C ALA A 189 19.13 8.11 -8.37
N ASP A 190 19.05 7.61 -7.13
CA ASP A 190 17.96 7.94 -6.21
C ASP A 190 18.11 9.35 -5.58
N ALA A 191 19.33 9.88 -5.51
CA ALA A 191 19.58 11.29 -5.15
C ALA A 191 19.13 12.24 -6.27
N ASP A 192 19.49 11.93 -7.52
CA ASP A 192 19.06 12.62 -8.74
C ASP A 192 17.51 12.58 -8.88
N ASP A 193 16.88 11.45 -8.54
CA ASP A 193 15.42 11.29 -8.50
C ASP A 193 14.77 12.16 -7.41
N TYR A 194 15.33 12.16 -6.20
CA TYR A 194 14.89 13.04 -5.11
C TYR A 194 15.00 14.51 -5.50
N ASP A 195 16.16 14.95 -6.01
CA ASP A 195 16.40 16.34 -6.40
C ASP A 195 15.49 16.79 -7.54
N LEU A 196 15.26 15.92 -8.54
CA LEU A 196 14.29 16.15 -9.61
C LEU A 196 12.87 16.36 -9.05
N ARG A 197 12.43 15.53 -8.11
CA ARG A 197 11.09 15.65 -7.52
C ARG A 197 10.97 16.89 -6.65
N MET A 198 11.95 17.20 -5.81
CA MET A 198 11.91 18.43 -5.00
C MET A 198 12.01 19.70 -5.86
N ALA A 199 12.78 19.69 -6.96
CA ALA A 199 12.83 20.79 -7.92
C ALA A 199 11.49 20.98 -8.65
N ARG A 200 10.85 19.88 -9.12
CA ARG A 200 9.50 19.92 -9.70
C ARG A 200 8.48 20.46 -8.69
N LEU A 201 8.56 20.03 -7.44
CA LEU A 201 7.68 20.48 -6.37
C LEU A 201 7.81 21.99 -6.13
N ARG A 202 9.04 22.54 -5.98
CA ARG A 202 9.26 23.99 -5.83
C ARG A 202 8.71 24.79 -7.01
N ALA A 203 8.94 24.30 -8.24
CA ALA A 203 8.46 24.95 -9.44
C ALA A 203 6.93 24.94 -9.54
N ALA A 204 6.28 23.81 -9.21
CA ALA A 204 4.83 23.72 -9.09
C ALA A 204 4.30 24.63 -7.97
N ASN A 205 5.03 24.71 -6.86
CA ASN A 205 4.71 25.54 -5.70
C ASN A 205 5.09 27.02 -5.84
N GLY A 206 5.55 27.48 -7.00
CA GLY A 206 5.91 28.88 -7.23
C GLY A 206 6.96 29.44 -6.26
N ALA A 207 7.70 28.58 -5.56
CA ALA A 207 8.43 28.93 -4.34
C ALA A 207 9.56 29.94 -4.62
N THR A 208 9.39 31.21 -4.24
CA THR A 208 10.39 32.27 -4.43
C THR A 208 11.15 32.66 -3.16
N ALA A 209 10.53 32.53 -1.99
CA ALA A 209 11.08 33.04 -0.74
C ALA A 209 12.41 32.36 -0.36
N ARG A 210 13.41 33.15 0.05
CA ARG A 210 14.73 32.72 0.50
C ARG A 210 14.79 32.74 2.02
N VAL A 211 14.94 31.55 2.61
CA VAL A 211 14.88 31.37 4.05
C VAL A 211 16.26 30.97 4.57
N GLY A 212 16.86 31.80 5.40
CA GLY A 212 18.01 31.38 6.20
C GLY A 212 17.55 30.39 7.27
N PHE A 213 18.16 29.22 7.38
CA PHE A 213 17.70 28.16 8.26
C PHE A 213 18.81 27.58 9.14
N ILE A 214 18.43 27.34 10.39
CA ILE A 214 19.25 26.68 11.41
C ILE A 214 18.34 25.64 12.07
N GLY A 215 18.62 24.35 11.85
CA GLY A 215 17.76 23.28 12.36
C GLY A 215 18.16 21.91 11.87
N SER A 216 17.26 20.93 11.96
CA SER A 216 17.46 19.56 11.54
C SER A 216 17.35 19.38 10.02
N ALA A 217 18.05 18.38 9.48
CA ALA A 217 17.88 17.97 8.08
C ALA A 217 16.43 17.54 7.77
N ARG A 218 15.71 17.00 8.76
CA ARG A 218 14.32 16.56 8.59
C ARG A 218 13.34 17.74 8.46
N LEU A 219 13.51 18.81 9.23
CA LEU A 219 12.71 20.03 9.03
C LEU A 219 13.09 20.73 7.72
N ARG A 220 14.38 20.81 7.37
CA ARG A 220 14.86 21.34 6.08
C ARG A 220 14.14 20.70 4.89
N GLU A 221 13.93 19.39 4.90
CA GLU A 221 13.25 18.64 3.82
C GLU A 221 11.79 19.04 3.67
N ARG A 222 11.06 19.20 4.78
CA ARG A 222 9.65 19.63 4.77
C ARG A 222 9.47 21.05 4.27
N LEU A 223 10.44 21.94 4.54
CA LEU A 223 10.47 23.31 4.04
C LEU A 223 10.86 23.39 2.55
N ASP A 224 11.60 22.40 2.04
CA ASP A 224 12.18 22.42 0.68
C ASP A 224 11.15 22.43 -0.45
N GLY A 225 9.91 22.05 -0.14
CA GLY A 225 8.77 22.14 -1.06
C GLY A 225 8.10 23.52 -1.10
N PHE A 226 8.35 24.41 -0.14
CA PHE A 226 7.65 25.69 0.02
C PHE A 226 8.54 26.91 -0.21
N CYS A 227 9.85 26.80 0.02
CA CYS A 227 10.78 27.91 -0.10
C CYS A 227 12.21 27.47 -0.47
N HIS A 228 13.03 28.43 -0.92
CA HIS A 228 14.46 28.26 -1.13
C HIS A 228 15.19 28.39 0.21
N VAL A 229 15.38 27.27 0.91
CA VAL A 229 16.03 27.28 2.22
C VAL A 229 17.55 27.14 2.09
N VAL A 230 18.27 28.06 2.73
CA VAL A 230 19.74 28.12 2.82
C VAL A 230 20.19 27.82 4.23
N TRP A 231 21.12 26.88 4.39
CA TRP A 231 21.78 26.63 5.68
C TRP A 231 22.62 27.84 6.11
N LEU A 232 22.27 28.47 7.24
CA LEU A 232 23.13 29.46 7.86
C LEU A 232 24.25 28.76 8.64
N ARG A 233 25.49 29.15 8.38
CA ARG A 233 26.72 28.62 8.98
C ARG A 233 27.16 29.59 10.08
N GLU A 234 27.46 29.12 11.28
CA GLU A 234 27.93 30.03 12.36
C GLU A 234 29.18 30.81 11.91
N THR A 235 30.06 30.12 11.18
CA THR A 235 31.35 30.62 10.71
C THR A 235 31.30 31.73 9.65
N CYS A 236 30.18 31.93 8.94
CA CYS A 236 30.03 32.97 7.92
C CYS A 236 28.61 33.58 7.83
N CYS A 237 27.82 33.46 8.90
CA CYS A 237 26.45 33.95 8.97
C CYS A 237 26.32 35.46 8.65
N ASP A 238 27.30 36.27 9.02
CA ASP A 238 27.39 37.69 8.69
C ASP A 238 27.41 37.95 7.17
N THR A 239 28.25 37.20 6.46
CA THR A 239 28.40 37.28 5.00
C THR A 239 27.17 36.72 4.30
N GLN A 240 26.58 35.64 4.81
CA GLN A 240 25.34 35.07 4.28
C GLN A 240 24.16 36.05 4.42
N ILE A 241 23.96 36.63 5.59
CA ILE A 241 22.93 37.64 5.84
C ILE A 241 23.12 38.86 4.94
N ALA A 242 24.35 39.34 4.77
CA ALA A 242 24.65 40.52 3.96
C ALA A 242 24.53 40.31 2.44
N MET A 243 24.65 39.07 1.93
CA MET A 243 24.77 38.80 0.49
C MET A 243 23.62 37.98 -0.13
N LEU A 244 22.86 37.22 0.67
CA LEU A 244 21.90 36.26 0.13
C LEU A 244 20.47 36.79 0.00
N ASP A 245 20.20 38.00 0.48
CA ASP A 245 18.92 38.70 0.29
C ASP A 245 17.76 37.80 0.76
N LEU A 246 17.79 37.49 2.07
CA LEU A 246 16.90 36.55 2.75
C LEU A 246 15.61 37.25 3.21
N ASP A 247 14.47 36.64 2.94
CA ASP A 247 13.16 37.15 3.38
C ASP A 247 12.94 36.95 4.89
N LEU A 248 13.48 35.85 5.44
CA LEU A 248 13.41 35.53 6.87
C LEU A 248 14.54 34.58 7.33
N ILE A 249 14.74 34.51 8.64
CA ILE A 249 15.54 33.51 9.33
C ILE A 249 14.62 32.61 10.16
N LEU A 250 14.73 31.30 9.98
CA LEU A 250 13.95 30.29 10.69
C LEU A 250 14.88 29.40 11.53
N ILE A 251 14.59 29.30 12.82
CA ILE A 251 15.40 28.56 13.79
C ILE A 251 14.57 27.42 14.39
N GLU A 252 15.10 26.19 14.37
CA GLU A 252 14.50 25.03 15.05
C GLU A 252 15.06 24.89 16.48
N THR A 253 14.25 24.40 17.41
CA THR A 253 14.69 24.05 18.77
C THR A 253 15.54 22.78 18.82
N VAL A 254 16.70 22.77 18.17
CA VAL A 254 17.66 21.65 18.16
C VAL A 254 18.93 22.01 18.92
N ASN A 255 19.42 21.10 19.77
CA ASN A 255 20.67 21.31 20.49
C ASN A 255 21.85 21.49 19.54
N ASP A 256 21.86 20.76 18.42
CA ASP A 256 22.88 20.86 17.38
C ASP A 256 22.17 20.97 16.02
N SER A 257 22.40 22.07 15.30
CA SER A 257 21.89 22.24 13.94
C SER A 257 22.56 21.26 12.98
N ALA A 258 21.87 20.81 11.94
CA ALA A 258 22.52 20.23 10.78
C ALA A 258 23.17 21.35 9.93
N PRO A 259 24.35 21.12 9.32
CA PRO A 259 25.20 19.92 9.40
C PRO A 259 26.31 20.02 10.46
N GLY A 260 26.04 20.64 11.62
CA GLY A 260 26.89 20.55 12.82
C GLY A 260 27.44 21.87 13.37
N ASP A 261 27.09 23.03 12.81
CA ASP A 261 27.76 24.30 13.13
C ASP A 261 27.26 24.92 14.45
N TRP A 262 25.95 25.14 14.57
CA TRP A 262 25.38 25.79 15.75
C TRP A 262 25.12 24.75 16.84
N SER A 263 26.06 24.62 17.78
CA SER A 263 25.92 23.75 18.96
C SER A 263 25.55 24.56 20.20
N LEU A 264 24.41 24.22 20.80
CA LEU A 264 23.74 24.87 21.94
C LEU A 264 23.54 26.39 21.82
N ALA A 265 23.73 26.98 20.64
CA ALA A 265 23.84 28.43 20.43
C ALA A 265 22.61 29.27 20.84
N PHE A 266 21.46 28.62 21.02
CA PHE A 266 20.16 29.25 21.30
C PHE A 266 19.50 28.73 22.60
N SER A 267 20.19 27.87 23.35
CA SER A 267 19.62 27.19 24.51
C SER A 267 20.59 27.13 25.69
N SER A 268 20.07 27.27 26.92
CA SER A 268 20.86 27.04 28.13
C SER A 268 19.97 26.60 29.30
N LEU A 269 20.57 26.00 30.34
CA LEU A 269 19.83 25.54 31.52
C LEU A 269 19.11 26.68 32.29
N THR A 270 19.52 27.94 32.10
CA THR A 270 18.86 29.11 32.71
C THR A 270 17.81 29.75 31.81
N GLY A 271 17.63 29.24 30.59
CA GLY A 271 16.83 29.87 29.53
C GLY A 271 17.48 31.14 28.94
N ALA A 272 18.73 31.45 29.31
CA ALA A 272 19.46 32.61 28.83
C ALA A 272 20.04 32.38 27.43
N LEU A 273 20.00 33.41 26.58
CA LEU A 273 20.49 33.33 25.20
C LEU A 273 22.04 33.36 25.13
N PRO A 274 22.70 32.31 24.58
CA PRO A 274 24.15 32.30 24.41
C PRO A 274 24.67 33.33 23.39
N GLU A 275 25.98 33.60 23.43
CA GLU A 275 26.60 34.68 22.66
C GLU A 275 26.50 34.49 21.14
N ALA A 276 26.66 33.25 20.64
CA ALA A 276 26.50 32.93 19.23
C ALA A 276 25.07 33.25 18.74
N GLY A 277 24.05 32.87 19.52
CA GLY A 277 22.66 33.19 19.23
C GLY A 277 22.38 34.69 19.28
N LYS A 278 22.89 35.42 20.29
CA LYS A 278 22.77 36.90 20.36
C LYS A 278 23.31 37.56 19.10
N ARG A 279 24.53 37.19 18.68
CA ARG A 279 25.16 37.73 17.47
C ARG A 279 24.30 37.50 16.22
N LEU A 280 23.65 36.34 16.09
CA LEU A 280 22.73 36.10 14.98
C LEU A 280 21.54 37.05 15.00
N PHE A 281 20.86 37.18 16.15
CA PHE A 281 19.72 38.10 16.26
C PHE A 281 20.14 39.56 16.02
N GLU A 282 21.30 40.00 16.50
CA GLU A 282 21.83 41.35 16.24
C GLU A 282 22.13 41.59 14.74
N LEU A 283 22.65 40.59 14.03
CA LEU A 283 22.86 40.65 12.58
C LEU A 283 21.51 40.72 11.83
N ALA A 284 20.53 39.92 12.25
CA ALA A 284 19.17 39.91 11.67
C ALA A 284 18.44 41.24 11.90
N ASP A 285 18.45 41.75 13.14
CA ASP A 285 17.88 43.04 13.53
C ASP A 285 18.52 44.20 12.73
N THR A 286 19.86 44.17 12.54
CA THR A 286 20.60 45.17 11.76
C THR A 286 20.24 45.12 10.27
N ALA A 287 20.01 43.93 9.72
CA ALA A 287 19.59 43.73 8.33
C ALA A 287 18.08 43.93 8.11
N GLY A 288 17.28 44.02 9.18
CA GLY A 288 15.82 44.11 9.11
C GLY A 288 15.12 42.81 8.72
N ILE A 289 15.75 41.65 8.96
CA ILE A 289 15.26 40.33 8.55
C ILE A 289 14.42 39.70 9.67
N ASP A 290 13.20 39.27 9.36
CA ASP A 290 12.30 38.64 10.32
C ASP A 290 12.87 37.32 10.85
N THR A 291 12.89 37.11 12.17
CA THR A 291 13.40 35.87 12.79
C THR A 291 12.31 35.11 13.53
N ARG A 292 12.09 33.85 13.14
CA ARG A 292 11.01 32.98 13.62
C ARG A 292 11.55 31.68 14.19
N MET A 293 10.79 31.02 15.05
CA MET A 293 11.14 29.71 15.61
C MET A 293 10.10 28.62 15.39
N VAL A 294 10.58 27.41 15.12
CA VAL A 294 9.81 26.15 15.13
C VAL A 294 10.26 25.31 16.32
N VAL A 295 9.31 24.98 17.18
CA VAL A 295 9.52 24.19 18.40
C VAL A 295 9.18 22.73 18.10
N THR A 296 10.23 21.92 17.99
CA THR A 296 10.18 20.47 17.77
C THR A 296 10.56 19.66 19.03
N THR A 297 11.15 20.33 20.03
CA THR A 297 11.54 19.74 21.33
C THR A 297 10.33 19.43 22.23
N SER A 298 10.55 18.73 23.35
CA SER A 298 9.46 18.45 24.30
C SER A 298 8.99 19.72 25.03
N PRO A 299 7.71 19.83 25.42
CA PRO A 299 7.23 20.94 26.23
C PRO A 299 8.00 21.12 27.55
N SER A 300 8.47 20.02 28.15
CA SER A 300 9.31 20.04 29.35
C SER A 300 10.69 20.69 29.15
N ALA A 301 11.26 20.64 27.94
CA ALA A 301 12.56 21.21 27.60
C ALA A 301 12.49 22.67 27.11
N VAL A 302 11.30 23.18 26.80
CA VAL A 302 11.12 24.49 26.16
C VAL A 302 11.66 25.68 26.98
N HIS A 303 11.71 25.53 28.31
CA HIS A 303 12.27 26.53 29.23
C HIS A 303 13.75 26.85 28.95
N MET A 304 14.50 25.90 28.37
CA MET A 304 15.91 26.10 28.00
C MET A 304 16.10 27.11 26.87
N TRP A 305 15.03 27.41 26.13
CA TRP A 305 15.02 28.24 24.92
C TRP A 305 14.37 29.62 25.14
N ARG A 306 14.01 29.96 26.39
CA ARG A 306 13.16 31.12 26.74
C ARG A 306 13.56 32.42 26.04
N GLU A 307 14.80 32.90 26.24
CA GLU A 307 15.22 34.18 25.67
C GLU A 307 15.37 34.16 24.13
N ALA A 308 15.62 33.01 23.52
CA ALA A 308 15.57 32.88 22.06
C ALA A 308 14.14 33.04 21.54
N LEU A 309 13.18 32.36 22.19
CA LEU A 309 11.75 32.45 21.87
C LEU A 309 11.20 33.86 22.12
N ASP A 310 11.66 34.56 23.15
CA ASP A 310 11.29 35.96 23.43
C ASP A 310 11.77 36.91 22.32
N ARG A 311 12.96 36.68 21.73
CA ARG A 311 13.53 37.51 20.65
C ARG A 311 12.88 37.31 19.28
N THR A 312 12.21 36.19 19.04
CA THR A 312 11.55 35.93 17.75
C THR A 312 10.26 36.74 17.57
N SER A 313 9.83 36.93 16.32
CA SER A 313 8.53 37.53 16.00
C SER A 313 7.37 36.53 16.13
N ALA A 314 7.59 35.28 15.72
CA ALA A 314 6.61 34.20 15.73
C ALA A 314 7.20 32.87 16.21
N VAL A 315 6.37 32.11 16.94
CA VAL A 315 6.68 30.78 17.45
C VAL A 315 5.63 29.79 16.96
N THR A 316 6.07 28.77 16.22
CA THR A 316 5.24 27.64 15.79
C THR A 316 5.66 26.39 16.57
N VAL A 317 4.71 25.52 16.93
CA VAL A 317 4.96 24.26 17.66
C VAL A 317 4.44 23.05 16.89
N GLU A 318 5.13 21.92 16.98
CA GLU A 318 4.69 20.67 16.35
C GLU A 318 3.87 19.77 17.27
N GLY A 319 2.61 19.58 16.90
CA GLY A 319 1.65 18.69 17.57
C GLY A 319 0.93 19.34 18.76
N ALA A 320 -0.33 18.90 18.96
CA ALA A 320 -1.14 19.33 20.09
C ALA A 320 -0.62 18.70 21.39
N ARG A 321 0.04 19.52 22.21
CA ARG A 321 0.50 19.20 23.58
C ARG A 321 0.20 20.40 24.48
N ASP A 322 0.40 20.26 25.79
CA ASP A 322 0.39 21.41 26.69
C ASP A 322 1.65 22.26 26.44
N TRP A 323 1.45 23.42 25.82
CA TRP A 323 2.51 24.39 25.51
C TRP A 323 2.46 25.63 26.42
N SER A 324 1.81 25.54 27.59
CA SER A 324 1.68 26.64 28.56
C SER A 324 3.01 27.21 29.08
N GLY A 325 4.11 26.48 28.93
CA GLY A 325 5.47 26.95 29.25
C GLY A 325 6.09 27.92 28.23
N LEU A 326 5.41 28.26 27.13
CA LEU A 326 5.90 29.24 26.15
C LEU A 326 5.58 30.68 26.56
N PRO A 327 6.43 31.67 26.17
CA PRO A 327 6.23 33.08 26.51
C PRO A 327 5.06 33.75 25.75
N ARG A 328 4.57 33.10 24.69
CA ARG A 328 3.44 33.55 23.86
C ARG A 328 2.63 32.36 23.38
N THR A 329 1.35 32.56 23.07
CA THR A 329 0.52 31.52 22.43
C THR A 329 1.13 31.13 21.08
N PRO A 330 1.53 29.87 20.88
CA PRO A 330 2.10 29.43 19.60
C PRO A 330 1.01 29.18 18.56
N VAL A 331 1.39 29.18 17.28
CA VAL A 331 0.59 28.48 16.27
C VAL A 331 0.96 26.99 16.32
N VAL A 332 -0.04 26.12 16.40
CA VAL A 332 0.17 24.66 16.40
C VAL A 332 0.05 24.16 14.96
N VAL A 333 1.08 23.49 14.46
CA VAL A 333 1.03 22.73 13.19
C VAL A 333 1.04 21.23 13.50
N PRO A 334 0.46 20.37 12.65
CA PRO A 334 0.59 18.93 12.82
C PRO A 334 2.05 18.51 12.65
N ARG A 335 2.50 17.57 13.49
CA ARG A 335 3.74 16.82 13.26
C ARG A 335 3.58 16.09 11.93
N SER A 336 4.56 16.28 11.04
CA SER A 336 4.38 15.95 9.63
C SER A 336 5.59 15.25 9.00
N THR A 337 5.36 14.72 7.80
CA THR A 337 6.39 14.33 6.83
C THR A 337 6.11 15.03 5.50
N ASP A 338 7.08 15.09 4.58
CA ASP A 338 6.79 15.47 3.19
C ASP A 338 6.86 14.21 2.31
N PRO A 339 5.75 13.83 1.63
CA PRO A 339 5.66 12.62 0.83
C PRO A 339 6.44 12.71 -0.48
N THR A 340 6.93 13.89 -0.84
CA THR A 340 7.85 14.13 -1.96
C THR A 340 9.29 13.94 -1.50
N ALA A 341 9.63 14.26 -0.27
CA ALA A 341 10.91 13.83 0.29
C ALA A 341 10.94 12.32 0.53
N CYS A 342 9.93 11.81 1.25
CA CYS A 342 9.69 10.41 1.60
C CYS A 342 8.70 9.76 0.62
N SER A 343 9.12 9.55 -0.64
CA SER A 343 8.26 8.93 -1.67
C SER A 343 8.02 7.45 -1.40
N PRO A 344 6.84 6.88 -1.69
CA PRO A 344 6.72 5.44 -1.81
C PRO A 344 7.37 4.92 -3.11
N PHE A 345 7.53 5.80 -4.12
CA PHE A 345 8.06 5.47 -5.45
C PHE A 345 9.59 5.44 -5.45
N SER A 346 10.17 4.33 -5.93
CA SER A 346 11.60 4.12 -6.14
C SER A 346 11.90 3.78 -7.61
N LEU A 347 13.13 4.07 -8.06
CA LEU A 347 13.70 3.59 -9.33
C LEU A 347 13.91 2.07 -9.36
N GLN A 348 13.74 1.38 -8.23
CA GLN A 348 13.92 -0.06 -8.08
C GLN A 348 12.67 -0.75 -7.52
N GLY A 349 12.59 -2.06 -7.75
CA GLY A 349 11.53 -2.89 -7.19
C GLY A 349 11.68 -3.08 -5.67
N ARG A 350 10.64 -2.73 -4.90
CA ARG A 350 10.59 -3.03 -3.47
C ARG A 350 10.49 -4.53 -3.23
N ASN A 351 11.33 -5.03 -2.32
CA ASN A 351 11.18 -6.36 -1.77
C ASN A 351 10.43 -6.29 -0.43
N TRP A 352 9.22 -6.84 -0.40
CA TRP A 352 8.28 -6.75 0.73
C TRP A 352 8.63 -7.64 1.92
N ASP A 353 9.62 -8.53 1.78
CA ASP A 353 10.15 -9.34 2.88
C ASP A 353 11.20 -8.61 3.73
N ARG A 354 11.76 -7.49 3.25
CA ARG A 354 12.77 -6.72 3.97
C ARG A 354 12.21 -6.10 5.25
N VAL A 355 12.91 -6.32 6.36
CA VAL A 355 12.60 -5.74 7.67
C VAL A 355 13.69 -4.72 8.04
N LEU A 356 13.29 -3.51 8.42
CA LEU A 356 14.19 -2.45 8.89
C LEU A 356 13.93 -2.12 10.36
N VAL A 357 14.99 -2.00 11.15
CA VAL A 357 14.93 -1.56 12.56
C VAL A 357 15.73 -0.27 12.68
N PRO A 358 15.13 0.93 12.57
CA PRO A 358 15.85 2.22 12.55
C PRO A 358 16.32 2.70 13.95
N ALA A 359 16.27 1.81 14.93
CA ALA A 359 16.38 2.05 16.37
C ALA A 359 17.46 1.14 17.02
N GLY A 360 18.61 0.98 16.36
CA GLY A 360 19.68 0.06 16.78
C GLY A 360 20.22 0.29 18.20
N SER A 361 20.19 1.53 18.71
CA SER A 361 20.59 1.84 20.09
C SER A 361 19.62 1.30 21.14
N ASP A 362 18.34 1.21 20.80
CA ASP A 362 17.31 0.67 21.70
C ASP A 362 17.52 -0.83 21.96
N LEU A 363 18.04 -1.58 21.00
CA LEU A 363 18.45 -2.98 21.18
C LEU A 363 19.57 -3.14 22.22
N PHE A 364 20.47 -2.17 22.34
CA PHE A 364 21.51 -2.21 23.37
C PHE A 364 20.96 -1.94 24.78
N GLN A 365 19.94 -1.07 24.86
CA GLN A 365 19.36 -0.57 26.11
C GLN A 365 18.27 -1.48 26.68
N PHE A 366 17.46 -2.13 25.84
CA PHE A 366 16.29 -2.91 26.23
C PHE A 366 16.48 -4.40 25.87
N PRO A 367 16.83 -5.26 26.85
CA PRO A 367 17.15 -6.66 26.59
C PRO A 367 16.06 -7.42 25.84
N ASP A 368 14.79 -7.24 26.18
CA ASP A 368 13.67 -7.92 25.52
C ASP A 368 13.59 -7.66 24.01
N PHE A 369 14.01 -6.47 23.57
CA PHE A 369 14.05 -6.09 22.16
C PHE A 369 15.22 -6.76 21.42
N ALA A 370 16.41 -6.86 22.04
CA ALA A 370 17.52 -7.64 21.49
C ALA A 370 17.21 -9.14 21.46
N ASP A 371 16.65 -9.67 22.56
CA ASP A 371 16.23 -11.06 22.71
C ASP A 371 15.22 -11.46 21.62
N PHE A 372 14.28 -10.57 21.27
CA PHE A 372 13.35 -10.78 20.17
C PHE A 372 14.10 -11.07 18.86
N PHE A 373 15.07 -10.23 18.46
CA PHE A 373 15.76 -10.40 17.19
C PHE A 373 16.81 -11.52 17.19
N ASP A 374 17.49 -11.78 18.31
CA ASP A 374 18.45 -12.90 18.41
C ASP A 374 17.71 -14.27 18.30
N LYS A 375 16.52 -14.36 18.89
CA LYS A 375 15.58 -15.48 18.71
C LYS A 375 14.99 -15.50 17.30
N ALA A 376 14.57 -14.35 16.76
CA ALA A 376 13.93 -14.22 15.45
C ALA A 376 14.87 -14.50 14.27
N GLY A 377 16.20 -14.46 14.43
CA GLY A 377 17.15 -15.05 13.48
C GLY A 377 16.79 -14.83 12.00
N ASP A 378 16.59 -13.58 11.63
CA ASP A 378 16.02 -13.19 10.34
C ASP A 378 17.07 -12.45 9.52
N ASP A 379 17.62 -13.11 8.49
CA ASP A 379 18.66 -12.53 7.64
C ASP A 379 18.12 -11.44 6.69
N THR A 380 16.80 -11.21 6.67
CA THR A 380 16.18 -10.08 5.97
C THR A 380 15.98 -8.84 6.87
N CYS A 381 16.49 -8.89 8.11
CA CYS A 381 16.46 -7.78 9.05
C CYS A 381 17.75 -6.93 8.98
N LEU A 382 17.61 -5.66 8.64
CA LEU A 382 18.66 -4.64 8.73
C LEU A 382 18.46 -3.82 10.01
N ILE A 383 19.49 -3.78 10.87
CA ILE A 383 19.52 -2.87 12.01
C ILE A 383 20.21 -1.57 11.58
N ALA A 384 19.48 -0.46 11.68
CA ALA A 384 19.99 0.88 11.44
C ALA A 384 19.80 1.77 12.67
N GLU A 385 20.46 2.93 12.70
CA GLU A 385 20.29 3.90 13.77
C GLU A 385 20.15 5.30 13.17
N PHE A 386 18.94 5.88 13.31
CA PHE A 386 18.57 7.13 12.66
C PHE A 386 18.73 8.37 13.55
N ARG A 387 18.99 8.21 14.86
CA ARG A 387 19.00 9.29 15.86
C ARG A 387 20.34 9.51 16.55
N TYR A 388 21.06 8.43 16.84
CA TYR A 388 22.32 8.42 17.59
C TYR A 388 23.50 7.98 16.72
N GLN A 389 24.71 8.07 17.25
CA GLN A 389 25.84 7.29 16.75
C GLN A 389 26.03 6.08 17.65
N PHE A 390 26.19 4.90 17.06
CA PHE A 390 26.42 3.66 17.80
C PHE A 390 27.43 2.78 17.08
N VAL A 391 28.24 2.03 17.84
CA VAL A 391 29.29 1.18 17.28
C VAL A 391 28.75 -0.24 17.08
N PRO A 392 28.67 -0.78 15.85
CA PRO A 392 28.05 -2.08 15.58
C PRO A 392 28.62 -3.24 16.41
N ARG A 393 29.93 -3.25 16.65
CA ARG A 393 30.61 -4.26 17.49
C ARG A 393 30.02 -4.35 18.91
N SER A 394 29.56 -3.23 19.47
CA SER A 394 28.98 -3.21 20.83
C SER A 394 27.62 -3.92 20.88
N LEU A 395 26.85 -3.89 19.79
CA LEU A 395 25.56 -4.59 19.72
C LEU A 395 25.74 -6.10 19.50
N GLN A 396 26.76 -6.51 18.74
CA GLN A 396 27.07 -7.93 18.51
C GLN A 396 27.36 -8.71 19.82
N VAL A 397 27.79 -8.03 20.89
CA VAL A 397 27.93 -8.63 22.23
C VAL A 397 26.59 -8.99 22.86
N ARG A 398 25.52 -8.26 22.55
CA ARG A 398 24.14 -8.56 22.97
C ARG A 398 23.46 -9.62 22.12
N MET A 399 23.91 -9.78 20.87
CA MET A 399 23.31 -10.66 19.87
C MET A 399 24.36 -11.65 19.32
N PRO A 400 24.95 -12.49 20.18
CA PRO A 400 26.10 -13.32 19.83
C PRO A 400 25.76 -14.43 18.84
N SER A 401 24.47 -14.72 18.62
CA SER A 401 24.02 -15.84 17.79
C SER A 401 24.20 -15.59 16.30
N ARG A 402 24.44 -14.35 15.85
CA ARG A 402 24.59 -13.98 14.42
C ARG A 402 25.47 -12.75 14.15
N GLN A 403 25.80 -12.60 12.87
CA GLN A 403 26.21 -11.33 12.26
C GLN A 403 25.00 -10.76 11.51
N LEU A 404 24.25 -9.87 12.16
CA LEU A 404 23.15 -9.16 11.49
C LEU A 404 23.71 -8.09 10.55
N ALA A 405 22.97 -7.78 9.48
CA ALA A 405 23.26 -6.62 8.66
C ALA A 405 23.05 -5.35 9.49
N MET A 406 24.02 -4.43 9.46
CA MET A 406 24.00 -3.22 10.28
C MET A 406 24.44 -2.00 9.48
N ALA A 407 23.75 -0.88 9.68
CA ALA A 407 24.06 0.41 9.08
C ALA A 407 24.10 1.51 10.16
N SER A 408 25.19 2.28 10.21
CA SER A 408 25.36 3.43 11.12
C SER A 408 25.70 4.69 10.33
N ASP A 409 25.67 5.85 11.01
CA ASP A 409 26.16 7.13 10.47
C ASP A 409 25.47 7.56 9.16
N LEU A 410 24.21 7.16 9.01
CA LEU A 410 23.40 7.37 7.82
C LEU A 410 22.98 8.83 7.66
N SER A 411 23.28 9.40 6.49
CA SER A 411 22.67 10.66 6.07
C SER A 411 21.15 10.53 5.98
N ARG A 412 20.46 11.66 6.13
CA ARG A 412 19.00 11.70 6.07
C ARG A 412 18.43 11.19 4.72
N HIS A 413 19.17 11.33 3.63
CA HIS A 413 18.84 10.72 2.32
C HIS A 413 18.87 9.20 2.38
N GLN A 414 19.97 8.62 2.89
CA GLN A 414 20.12 7.16 3.04
C GLN A 414 19.06 6.57 3.99
N GLN A 415 18.67 7.29 5.05
CA GLN A 415 17.56 6.89 5.93
C GLN A 415 16.25 6.70 5.14
N ARG A 416 15.92 7.63 4.22
CA ARG A 416 14.74 7.51 3.35
C ARG A 416 14.87 6.34 2.37
N MET A 417 16.03 6.17 1.73
CA MET A 417 16.26 5.02 0.83
C MET A 417 16.01 3.69 1.56
N LEU A 418 16.55 3.49 2.76
CA LEU A 418 16.28 2.27 3.53
C LEU A 418 14.78 2.06 3.81
N MET A 419 14.02 3.12 4.12
CA MET A 419 12.56 3.04 4.27
C MET A 419 11.83 2.77 2.93
N GLN A 420 12.36 3.25 1.80
CA GLN A 420 11.84 2.97 0.46
C GLN A 420 12.09 1.53 -0.02
N HIS A 421 13.09 0.85 0.52
CA HIS A 421 13.36 -0.56 0.22
C HIS A 421 12.81 -1.54 1.26
N ALA A 422 12.42 -1.08 2.46
CA ALA A 422 11.78 -1.88 3.49
C ALA A 422 10.35 -2.29 3.10
N GLY A 423 9.95 -3.53 3.42
CA GLY A 423 8.55 -3.93 3.46
C GLY A 423 7.92 -3.58 4.81
N ILE A 424 8.62 -3.91 5.91
CA ILE A 424 8.23 -3.65 7.29
C ILE A 424 9.28 -2.80 7.99
N VAL A 425 8.85 -1.83 8.81
CA VAL A 425 9.72 -1.05 9.71
C VAL A 425 9.31 -1.33 11.17
N ILE A 426 10.20 -1.87 12.00
CA ILE A 426 9.89 -2.19 13.39
C ILE A 426 10.23 -0.99 14.29
N ILE A 427 9.23 -0.48 14.99
CA ILE A 427 9.35 0.66 15.92
C ILE A 427 9.17 0.14 17.35
N PRO A 428 10.13 0.38 18.27
CA PRO A 428 10.00 -0.09 19.65
C PRO A 428 9.00 0.74 20.46
N GLY A 429 8.11 0.07 21.20
CA GLY A 429 7.17 0.71 22.14
C GLY A 429 7.85 1.29 23.38
N THR A 430 8.90 0.62 23.86
CA THR A 430 9.81 1.13 24.90
C THR A 430 11.09 1.61 24.24
N SER A 431 11.36 2.92 24.29
CA SER A 431 12.50 3.52 23.59
C SER A 431 13.22 4.61 24.39
N LEU A 432 14.49 4.85 24.03
CA LEU A 432 15.28 6.04 24.35
C LEU A 432 14.74 7.31 23.67
N ARG A 433 14.01 7.14 22.56
CA ARG A 433 13.37 8.20 21.78
C ARG A 433 12.11 8.71 22.47
N THR A 434 11.81 9.98 22.26
CA THR A 434 10.51 10.55 22.64
C THR A 434 9.39 9.99 21.76
N MET A 435 8.15 10.02 22.26
CA MET A 435 6.95 9.69 21.48
C MET A 435 6.88 10.45 20.14
N GLY A 436 7.34 11.71 20.10
CA GLY A 436 7.38 12.51 18.87
C GLY A 436 8.38 12.02 17.83
N GLU A 437 9.54 11.53 18.25
CA GLU A 437 10.53 10.91 17.36
C GLU A 437 10.05 9.53 16.84
N LEU A 438 9.29 8.78 17.65
CA LEU A 438 8.65 7.53 17.21
C LEU A 438 7.50 7.80 16.22
N GLU A 439 6.69 8.84 16.45
CA GLU A 439 5.70 9.35 15.50
C GLU A 439 6.37 9.67 14.15
N GLU A 440 7.51 10.37 14.15
CA GLU A 440 8.25 10.71 12.92
C GLU A 440 8.77 9.49 12.16
N LEU A 441 9.27 8.46 12.86
CA LEU A 441 9.68 7.21 12.23
C LEU A 441 8.49 6.49 11.56
N ALA A 442 7.31 6.50 12.19
CA ALA A 442 6.10 5.93 11.60
C ALA A 442 5.64 6.71 10.36
N LEU A 443 5.57 8.04 10.46
CA LEU A 443 5.17 8.92 9.35
C LEU A 443 6.12 8.76 8.14
N ASP A 444 7.44 8.76 8.38
CA ASP A 444 8.43 8.63 7.32
C ASP A 444 8.42 7.23 6.69
N ALA A 445 8.20 6.16 7.48
CA ALA A 445 8.05 4.80 6.96
C ALA A 445 6.81 4.66 6.06
N ILE A 446 5.66 5.17 6.52
CA ILE A 446 4.39 5.11 5.78
C ILE A 446 4.50 5.90 4.47
N ALA A 447 4.98 7.14 4.53
CA ALA A 447 5.17 7.96 3.33
C ALA A 447 6.13 7.28 2.35
N SER A 448 7.23 6.71 2.86
CA SER A 448 8.22 5.95 2.08
C SER A 448 7.72 4.58 1.60
N GLY A 449 6.44 4.24 1.73
CA GLY A 449 5.83 3.03 1.17
C GLY A 449 5.97 1.75 2.00
N ALA A 450 6.56 1.83 3.20
CA ALA A 450 6.69 0.69 4.11
C ALA A 450 5.54 0.65 5.13
N ILE A 451 5.32 -0.52 5.75
CA ILE A 451 4.35 -0.67 6.85
C ILE A 451 5.10 -0.68 8.18
N PRO A 452 4.99 0.37 9.02
CA PRO A 452 5.57 0.34 10.35
C PRO A 452 4.74 -0.52 11.30
N VAL A 453 5.44 -1.22 12.20
CA VAL A 453 4.90 -2.21 13.12
C VAL A 453 5.50 -1.95 14.50
N MET A 454 4.67 -1.90 15.54
CA MET A 454 5.10 -1.69 16.91
C MET A 454 5.61 -3.00 17.54
N PHE A 455 6.81 -2.98 18.09
CA PHE A 455 7.26 -4.01 19.03
C PHE A 455 6.79 -3.62 20.44
N GLY A 456 5.85 -4.39 20.99
CA GLY A 456 5.14 -4.04 22.23
C GLY A 456 4.02 -3.02 22.01
N ASP A 457 3.59 -2.39 23.10
CA ASP A 457 2.52 -1.39 23.08
C ASP A 457 3.05 0.03 22.74
N PRO A 458 2.27 0.86 22.02
CA PRO A 458 2.65 2.22 21.69
C PRO A 458 2.71 3.11 22.94
N PRO A 459 3.72 4.00 23.06
CA PRO A 459 3.81 4.90 24.19
C PRO A 459 2.78 6.03 24.09
N GLY A 460 1.95 6.17 25.11
CA GLY A 460 1.01 7.28 25.26
C GLY A 460 -0.16 7.28 24.26
N GLU A 461 -0.82 8.44 24.15
CA GLU A 461 -2.06 8.62 23.38
C GLU A 461 -1.83 9.05 21.93
N SER A 462 -0.78 8.52 21.28
CA SER A 462 -0.48 8.84 19.88
C SER A 462 -1.44 8.09 18.94
N THR A 463 -2.23 8.81 18.13
CA THR A 463 -3.19 8.21 17.20
C THR A 463 -2.51 7.34 16.15
N ILE A 464 -1.45 7.85 15.52
CA ILE A 464 -0.73 7.16 14.45
C ILE A 464 -0.03 5.90 14.97
N LEU A 465 0.60 5.94 16.15
CA LEU A 465 1.26 4.76 16.74
C LEU A 465 0.24 3.72 17.23
N ASN A 466 -0.92 4.15 17.72
CA ASN A 466 -2.01 3.23 18.10
C ASN A 466 -2.67 2.54 16.91
N ALA A 467 -2.61 3.13 15.70
CA ALA A 467 -3.15 2.55 14.48
C ALA A 467 -2.27 1.45 13.86
N LEU A 468 -1.04 1.25 14.35
CA LEU A 468 -0.07 0.29 13.82
C LEU A 468 -0.33 -1.15 14.30
N ASP A 469 0.10 -2.12 13.50
CA ASP A 469 0.10 -3.53 13.91
C ASP A 469 1.12 -3.75 15.05
N ARG A 470 0.86 -4.72 15.93
CA ARG A 470 1.70 -5.00 17.10
C ARG A 470 2.28 -6.42 17.04
N ILE A 471 3.55 -6.55 17.43
CA ILE A 471 4.26 -7.82 17.58
C ILE A 471 4.88 -7.90 18.98
N PHE A 472 4.84 -9.09 19.58
CA PHE A 472 5.40 -9.34 20.91
C PHE A 472 6.40 -10.50 20.91
N ALA A 473 6.22 -11.48 20.01
CA ALA A 473 7.12 -12.61 19.81
C ALA A 473 7.49 -12.80 18.33
N PRO A 474 8.61 -13.46 17.99
CA PRO A 474 9.04 -13.67 16.60
C PRO A 474 7.99 -14.32 15.68
N VAL A 475 7.13 -15.17 16.25
CA VAL A 475 6.00 -15.79 15.53
C VAL A 475 4.97 -14.75 15.05
N ASP A 476 4.74 -13.66 15.78
CA ASP A 476 3.84 -12.59 15.34
C ASP A 476 4.38 -11.89 14.08
N LEU A 477 5.69 -11.68 13.99
CA LEU A 477 6.34 -11.12 12.80
C LEU A 477 6.25 -12.08 11.62
N MET A 478 6.44 -13.39 11.83
CA MET A 478 6.27 -14.39 10.76
C MET A 478 4.82 -14.42 10.25
N ARG A 479 3.83 -14.44 11.16
CA ARG A 479 2.40 -14.32 10.83
C ARG A 479 2.12 -13.07 10.01
N LEU A 480 2.58 -11.91 10.48
CA LEU A 480 2.32 -10.62 9.83
C LEU A 480 2.97 -10.54 8.44
N ARG A 481 4.19 -11.07 8.29
CA ARG A 481 4.87 -11.18 6.99
C ARG A 481 4.13 -12.08 6.02
N LEU A 482 3.65 -13.26 6.45
CA LEU A 482 2.80 -14.11 5.61
C LEU A 482 1.54 -13.34 5.17
N THR A 483 0.84 -12.73 6.12
CA THR A 483 -0.35 -11.89 5.88
C THR A 483 -0.07 -10.82 4.82
N PHE A 484 1.05 -10.11 4.91
CA PHE A 484 1.46 -9.10 3.91
C PHE A 484 2.04 -9.67 2.60
N ARG A 485 2.23 -10.99 2.44
CA ARG A 485 2.50 -11.56 1.10
C ARG A 485 1.26 -11.52 0.20
N ALA A 486 0.05 -11.44 0.76
CA ALA A 486 -1.16 -11.12 0.00
C ALA A 486 -1.13 -9.66 -0.49
N LEU A 487 -0.96 -9.46 -1.81
CA LEU A 487 -0.79 -8.14 -2.44
C LEU A 487 -1.87 -7.14 -2.06
N TRP A 488 -3.15 -7.51 -2.25
CA TRP A 488 -4.27 -6.59 -2.04
C TRP A 488 -4.43 -6.23 -0.55
N LEU A 489 -4.22 -7.18 0.37
CA LEU A 489 -4.30 -6.91 1.81
C LEU A 489 -3.18 -5.97 2.26
N ARG A 490 -1.95 -6.24 1.83
CA ARG A 490 -0.79 -5.38 2.09
C ARG A 490 -1.02 -3.96 1.58
N GLU A 491 -1.50 -3.83 0.35
CA GLU A 491 -1.84 -2.52 -0.22
C GLU A 491 -2.97 -1.84 0.55
N ARG A 492 -4.08 -2.53 0.88
CA ARG A 492 -5.18 -1.95 1.67
C ARG A 492 -4.69 -1.45 3.03
N ARG A 493 -3.86 -2.25 3.73
CA ARG A 493 -3.29 -1.88 5.03
C ARG A 493 -2.38 -0.66 4.92
N TRP A 494 -1.48 -0.64 3.95
CA TRP A 494 -0.62 0.51 3.69
C TRP A 494 -1.42 1.74 3.27
N LEU A 495 -2.40 1.61 2.38
CA LEU A 495 -3.25 2.70 1.90
C LEU A 495 -4.07 3.35 3.02
N ALA A 496 -4.57 2.55 3.97
CA ALA A 496 -5.28 3.08 5.13
C ALA A 496 -4.37 4.01 5.96
N LEU A 497 -3.14 3.57 6.25
CA LEU A 497 -2.14 4.37 6.95
C LEU A 497 -1.68 5.57 6.11
N TYR A 498 -1.43 5.38 4.81
CA TYR A 498 -0.94 6.42 3.91
C TYR A 498 -1.98 7.53 3.71
N ARG A 499 -3.27 7.20 3.56
CA ARG A 499 -4.34 8.21 3.49
C ARG A 499 -4.44 9.01 4.80
N ASP A 500 -4.30 8.37 5.96
CA ASP A 500 -4.27 9.09 7.24
C ASP A 500 -3.10 10.07 7.32
N VAL A 501 -1.89 9.62 6.96
CA VAL A 501 -0.70 10.48 6.85
C VAL A 501 -0.92 11.64 5.88
N MET A 502 -1.44 11.36 4.68
CA MET A 502 -1.65 12.39 3.65
C MET A 502 -2.76 13.40 3.99
N ARG A 503 -3.74 13.03 4.84
CA ARG A 503 -4.80 13.93 5.32
C ARG A 503 -4.38 14.78 6.51
N HIS A 504 -3.65 14.20 7.47
CA HIS A 504 -3.45 14.79 8.79
C HIS A 504 -1.99 15.17 9.10
N HIS A 505 -1.02 14.60 8.37
CA HIS A 505 0.41 14.67 8.65
C HIS A 505 1.25 15.17 7.45
N VAL A 506 0.64 15.90 6.52
CA VAL A 506 1.33 16.64 5.45
C VAL A 506 0.99 18.12 5.58
N TRP A 507 1.98 19.00 5.41
CA TRP A 507 1.76 20.44 5.52
C TRP A 507 1.00 21.01 4.31
N THR A 508 0.08 21.93 4.61
CA THR A 508 -0.72 22.69 3.64
C THR A 508 -0.09 24.07 3.42
N ALA A 509 -0.66 24.86 2.49
CA ALA A 509 -0.28 26.26 2.35
C ALA A 509 -0.47 27.05 3.68
N ASP A 510 -1.54 26.77 4.44
CA ASP A 510 -1.80 27.43 5.73
C ASP A 510 -0.73 27.07 6.78
N HIS A 511 -0.32 25.79 6.86
CA HIS A 511 0.78 25.36 7.72
C HIS A 511 2.10 26.02 7.32
N ALA A 512 2.37 26.17 6.02
CA ALA A 512 3.52 26.92 5.53
C ALA A 512 3.45 28.43 5.87
N SER A 513 2.26 29.05 5.79
CA SER A 513 2.06 30.46 6.17
C SER A 513 2.22 30.71 7.67
N ALA A 514 1.82 29.76 8.52
CA ALA A 514 2.10 29.82 9.95
C ALA A 514 3.61 29.85 10.25
N ILE A 515 4.37 28.99 9.58
CA ILE A 515 5.82 28.82 9.81
C ILE A 515 6.62 29.98 9.20
N LEU A 516 6.36 30.31 7.93
CA LEU A 516 7.14 31.27 7.13
C LEU A 516 6.60 32.70 7.20
N GLY A 517 5.30 32.88 7.50
CA GLY A 517 4.61 34.16 7.42
C GLY A 517 4.05 34.45 6.03
N ASP A 518 2.94 35.20 5.98
CA ASP A 518 2.17 35.43 4.77
C ASP A 518 2.99 36.01 3.61
N ALA A 519 3.93 36.92 3.87
CA ALA A 519 4.79 37.50 2.84
C ALA A 519 5.66 36.44 2.12
N ALA A 520 6.21 35.48 2.87
CA ALA A 520 7.04 34.40 2.33
C ALA A 520 6.20 33.23 1.76
N ALA A 521 5.01 33.00 2.30
CA ALA A 521 4.10 31.93 1.89
C ALA A 521 3.12 32.30 0.76
N SER A 522 2.95 33.59 0.44
CA SER A 522 2.07 34.10 -0.64
C SER A 522 2.36 33.54 -2.03
N ALA A 523 3.51 32.89 -2.22
CA ALA A 523 3.91 32.24 -3.46
C ALA A 523 3.35 30.80 -3.64
N VAL A 524 2.86 30.16 -2.56
CA VAL A 524 2.44 28.75 -2.56
C VAL A 524 1.03 28.59 -3.16
N PRO A 525 0.80 27.66 -4.12
CA PRO A 525 -0.52 27.32 -4.65
C PRO A 525 -1.46 26.88 -3.53
N GLN A 526 -2.52 27.67 -3.35
CA GLN A 526 -3.41 27.56 -2.20
C GLN A 526 -4.45 26.43 -2.30
N ARG A 527 -4.26 25.43 -3.18
CA ARG A 527 -5.30 24.41 -3.46
C ARG A 527 -4.74 23.00 -3.63
N PRO A 528 -5.48 21.97 -3.17
CA PRO A 528 -5.19 20.58 -3.50
C PRO A 528 -5.22 20.37 -5.03
N LEU A 529 -4.56 19.31 -5.50
CA LEU A 529 -4.51 18.99 -6.93
C LEU A 529 -5.92 18.59 -7.42
N ARG A 530 -6.64 19.52 -8.07
CA ARG A 530 -7.95 19.22 -8.66
C ARG A 530 -7.82 18.07 -9.67
N GLY A 531 -8.63 17.03 -9.49
CA GLY A 531 -8.63 15.85 -10.36
C GLY A 531 -9.86 15.80 -11.27
N THR A 532 -9.67 15.61 -12.58
CA THR A 532 -10.78 15.46 -13.53
C THR A 532 -10.94 13.99 -13.96
N ALA A 533 -12.06 13.37 -13.60
CA ALA A 533 -12.47 12.08 -14.16
C ALA A 533 -12.96 12.28 -15.60
N VAL A 534 -12.41 11.53 -16.56
CA VAL A 534 -12.84 11.57 -17.97
C VAL A 534 -13.43 10.23 -18.39
N VAL A 535 -14.70 10.24 -18.80
CA VAL A 535 -15.51 9.04 -19.06
C VAL A 535 -16.12 9.10 -20.46
N PRO A 536 -15.46 8.54 -21.49
CA PRO A 536 -16.09 8.35 -22.79
C PRO A 536 -17.06 7.16 -22.71
N THR A 537 -18.32 7.34 -23.11
CA THR A 537 -19.32 6.26 -23.13
C THR A 537 -20.21 6.34 -24.37
N LYS A 538 -20.62 5.17 -24.87
CA LYS A 538 -21.69 5.01 -25.87
C LYS A 538 -22.91 4.28 -25.29
N ARG A 539 -22.92 4.05 -23.98
CA ARG A 539 -23.86 3.19 -23.25
C ARG A 539 -24.72 4.09 -22.39
N ILE A 540 -25.66 4.79 -23.02
CA ILE A 540 -26.42 5.90 -22.42
C ILE A 540 -27.08 5.55 -21.07
N TRP A 541 -27.45 4.28 -20.89
CA TRP A 541 -28.07 3.74 -19.67
C TRP A 541 -27.11 3.62 -18.47
N LEU A 542 -25.79 3.74 -18.66
CA LEU A 542 -24.78 3.73 -17.58
C LEU A 542 -24.53 5.13 -16.98
N LEU A 543 -25.11 6.21 -17.52
CA LEU A 543 -24.95 7.56 -16.95
C LEU A 543 -25.26 7.64 -15.44
N PRO A 544 -26.32 7.00 -14.91
CA PRO A 544 -26.58 6.99 -13.47
C PRO A 544 -25.44 6.33 -12.66
N ASP A 545 -24.86 5.24 -13.17
CA ASP A 545 -23.78 4.48 -12.51
C ASP A 545 -22.44 5.24 -12.57
N ILE A 546 -22.17 5.92 -13.68
CA ILE A 546 -21.04 6.85 -13.83
C ILE A 546 -21.15 7.99 -12.81
N LEU A 547 -22.32 8.63 -12.72
CA LEU A 547 -22.58 9.71 -11.76
C LEU A 547 -22.46 9.21 -10.32
N ALA A 548 -23.04 8.06 -9.98
CA ALA A 548 -22.89 7.45 -8.66
C ALA A 548 -21.41 7.13 -8.33
N THR A 549 -20.64 6.67 -9.31
CA THR A 549 -19.21 6.35 -9.18
C THR A 549 -18.33 7.59 -8.96
N PHE A 550 -18.65 8.70 -9.59
CA PHE A 550 -17.98 9.97 -9.35
C PHE A 550 -18.43 10.64 -8.03
N ARG A 551 -19.73 10.61 -7.73
CA ARG A 551 -20.31 11.24 -6.53
C ARG A 551 -19.79 10.57 -5.26
N ARG A 552 -19.54 9.25 -5.25
CA ARG A 552 -18.91 8.53 -4.12
C ARG A 552 -17.41 8.80 -3.92
N GLN A 553 -16.73 9.54 -4.81
CA GLN A 553 -15.31 9.82 -4.63
C GLN A 553 -15.07 10.71 -3.39
N THR A 554 -14.03 10.43 -2.61
CA THR A 554 -13.68 11.16 -1.39
C THR A 554 -12.89 12.42 -1.64
N TRP A 555 -12.16 12.50 -2.77
CA TRP A 555 -11.33 13.67 -3.09
C TRP A 555 -12.18 14.94 -3.26
N PRO A 556 -11.98 16.00 -2.45
CA PRO A 556 -12.92 17.12 -2.41
C PRO A 556 -12.88 17.98 -3.68
N ASP A 557 -11.69 18.29 -4.21
CA ASP A 557 -11.54 19.10 -5.42
C ASP A 557 -11.50 18.20 -6.66
N ARG A 558 -12.69 17.88 -7.18
CA ARG A 558 -12.88 16.95 -8.30
C ARG A 558 -13.88 17.44 -9.34
N GLU A 559 -13.70 16.99 -10.57
CA GLU A 559 -14.50 17.31 -11.74
C GLU A 559 -14.82 16.03 -12.52
N LEU A 560 -16.02 15.93 -13.11
CA LEU A 560 -16.40 14.85 -14.02
C LEU A 560 -16.67 15.42 -15.40
N ILE A 561 -16.06 14.82 -16.42
CA ILE A 561 -16.43 15.02 -17.81
C ILE A 561 -16.83 13.69 -18.43
N VAL A 562 -18.11 13.56 -18.72
CA VAL A 562 -18.66 12.47 -19.55
C VAL A 562 -18.70 12.92 -21.01
N VAL A 563 -18.25 12.07 -21.92
CA VAL A 563 -18.43 12.27 -23.36
C VAL A 563 -19.34 11.17 -23.90
N MET A 564 -20.59 11.55 -24.16
CA MET A 564 -21.60 10.75 -24.82
C MET A 564 -21.27 10.64 -26.30
N ASN A 565 -20.78 9.47 -26.71
CA ASN A 565 -20.54 9.10 -28.09
C ASN A 565 -21.80 8.41 -28.64
N THR A 566 -22.80 9.24 -28.97
CA THR A 566 -24.13 8.82 -29.45
C THR A 566 -24.79 9.92 -30.27
N ASP A 567 -25.55 9.53 -31.29
CA ASP A 567 -26.42 10.43 -32.06
C ASP A 567 -27.88 10.40 -31.54
N GLU A 568 -28.15 9.64 -30.47
CA GLU A 568 -29.45 9.60 -29.78
C GLU A 568 -29.66 10.84 -28.89
N ALA A 569 -30.90 11.35 -28.84
CA ALA A 569 -31.30 12.38 -27.90
C ALA A 569 -31.56 11.77 -26.51
N ILE A 570 -30.90 12.31 -25.49
CA ILE A 570 -30.97 11.82 -24.10
C ILE A 570 -31.46 12.95 -23.19
N ASP A 571 -32.48 12.68 -22.37
CA ASP A 571 -32.81 13.53 -21.22
C ASP A 571 -31.74 13.33 -20.13
N LEU A 572 -30.94 14.37 -19.87
CA LEU A 572 -29.92 14.33 -18.82
C LEU A 572 -30.57 14.40 -17.42
N PRO A 573 -30.05 13.64 -16.43
CA PRO A 573 -30.42 13.82 -15.04
C PRO A 573 -29.86 15.13 -14.49
N ASP A 574 -30.31 15.55 -13.31
CA ASP A 574 -29.74 16.70 -12.60
C ASP A 574 -28.25 16.50 -12.33
N LEU A 575 -27.44 17.35 -12.97
CA LEU A 575 -25.99 17.41 -12.83
C LEU A 575 -25.58 18.42 -11.75
N HIS A 576 -24.55 18.09 -10.98
CA HIS A 576 -23.90 19.05 -10.07
C HIS A 576 -23.00 20.04 -10.85
N GLU A 577 -22.61 21.14 -10.21
CA GLU A 577 -21.77 22.18 -10.83
C GLU A 577 -20.43 21.65 -11.38
N ASN A 578 -19.88 20.60 -10.78
CA ASN A 578 -18.63 19.95 -11.19
C ASN A 578 -18.82 18.72 -12.11
N GLU A 579 -20.02 18.54 -12.67
CA GLU A 579 -20.37 17.43 -13.56
C GLU A 579 -20.76 17.97 -14.94
N HIS A 580 -20.08 17.50 -15.98
CA HIS A 580 -20.22 18.01 -17.34
C HIS A 580 -20.45 16.86 -18.33
N VAL A 581 -21.45 17.01 -19.20
CA VAL A 581 -21.73 16.04 -20.27
C VAL A 581 -21.59 16.73 -21.62
N TYR A 582 -20.77 16.16 -22.49
CA TYR A 582 -20.63 16.58 -23.89
C TYR A 582 -21.09 15.47 -24.82
N PHE A 583 -21.65 15.85 -25.96
CA PHE A 583 -22.09 14.92 -27.01
C PHE A 583 -21.15 14.96 -28.21
N LEU A 584 -20.88 13.80 -28.79
CA LEU A 584 -20.20 13.59 -30.07
C LEU A 584 -20.96 12.49 -30.84
N SER A 585 -20.99 12.58 -32.18
CA SER A 585 -21.61 11.55 -33.04
C SER A 585 -20.95 10.18 -32.88
N GLU A 586 -21.70 9.11 -33.09
CA GLU A 586 -21.27 7.68 -33.03
C GLU A 586 -20.14 7.34 -34.00
N SER A 587 -19.93 8.21 -34.98
CA SER A 587 -18.80 8.16 -35.90
C SER A 587 -17.46 8.53 -35.25
N ALA A 588 -17.47 9.23 -34.11
CA ALA A 588 -16.29 9.71 -33.41
C ALA A 588 -15.49 8.56 -32.78
N ASN A 589 -14.17 8.62 -32.90
CA ASN A 589 -13.29 7.61 -32.29
C ASN A 589 -13.15 7.86 -30.78
N ILE A 590 -12.84 6.81 -30.00
CA ILE A 590 -12.61 6.94 -28.55
C ILE A 590 -11.47 7.91 -28.23
N GLY A 591 -10.44 7.98 -29.09
CA GLY A 591 -9.36 8.97 -28.96
C GLY A 591 -9.85 10.42 -29.12
N GLU A 592 -10.84 10.67 -29.98
CA GLU A 592 -11.47 11.99 -30.12
C GLU A 592 -12.32 12.33 -28.90
N CYS A 593 -13.05 11.34 -28.36
CA CYS A 593 -13.84 11.50 -27.14
C CYS A 593 -12.96 11.83 -25.92
N LEU A 594 -11.86 11.08 -25.73
CA LEU A 594 -10.88 11.32 -24.68
C LEU A 594 -10.22 12.70 -24.83
N ASN A 595 -9.77 13.07 -26.04
CA ASN A 595 -9.21 14.39 -26.29
C ASN A 595 -10.22 15.52 -26.04
N ARG A 596 -11.51 15.33 -26.38
CA ARG A 596 -12.57 16.30 -26.13
C ARG A 596 -12.80 16.52 -24.63
N ALA A 597 -12.72 15.46 -23.84
CA ALA A 597 -12.81 15.52 -22.38
C ALA A 597 -11.59 16.22 -21.78
N ILE A 598 -10.38 15.80 -22.14
CA ILE A 598 -9.12 16.38 -21.65
C ILE A 598 -9.00 17.87 -22.01
N ALA A 599 -9.49 18.28 -23.18
CA ALA A 599 -9.51 19.68 -23.59
C ALA A 599 -10.47 20.55 -22.75
N ALA A 600 -11.57 19.96 -22.25
CA ALA A 600 -12.53 20.63 -21.36
C ALA A 600 -12.10 20.59 -19.88
N ALA A 601 -11.28 19.61 -19.49
CA ALA A 601 -10.82 19.43 -18.12
C ALA A 601 -10.16 20.70 -17.55
N THR A 602 -10.46 21.01 -16.29
CA THR A 602 -9.86 22.14 -15.55
C THR A 602 -8.90 21.70 -14.44
N GLY A 603 -8.86 20.40 -14.12
CA GLY A 603 -7.97 19.81 -13.13
C GLY A 603 -6.49 19.88 -13.46
N TYR A 604 -5.65 19.73 -12.43
CA TYR A 604 -4.20 19.57 -12.55
C TYR A 604 -3.86 18.27 -13.31
N PHE A 605 -4.60 17.20 -13.02
CA PHE A 605 -4.51 15.91 -13.71
C PHE A 605 -5.88 15.45 -14.19
N TRP A 606 -5.90 14.65 -15.24
CA TRP A 606 -7.06 13.89 -15.69
C TRP A 606 -6.85 12.40 -15.43
N ALA A 607 -7.93 11.67 -15.17
CA ALA A 607 -7.93 10.22 -15.00
C ALA A 607 -9.03 9.60 -15.85
N LYS A 608 -8.67 8.72 -16.79
CA LYS A 608 -9.62 7.90 -17.55
C LYS A 608 -10.30 6.94 -16.57
N MET A 609 -11.62 6.93 -16.61
CA MET A 609 -12.44 5.91 -15.96
C MET A 609 -13.33 5.29 -17.03
N ASP A 610 -13.29 3.96 -17.17
CA ASP A 610 -14.16 3.22 -18.10
C ASP A 610 -15.55 3.08 -17.46
N ASP A 611 -16.61 3.03 -18.28
CA ASP A 611 -18.00 3.15 -17.83
C ASP A 611 -18.60 1.87 -17.20
N ASP A 612 -17.92 0.74 -17.33
CA ASP A 612 -18.31 -0.57 -16.77
C ASP A 612 -17.38 -1.11 -15.68
N ASP A 613 -16.29 -0.41 -15.33
CA ASP A 613 -15.31 -0.84 -14.34
C ASP A 613 -15.60 -0.29 -12.93
N PHE A 614 -15.18 -1.02 -11.89
CA PHE A 614 -15.42 -0.66 -10.49
C PHE A 614 -14.21 0.09 -9.91
N TYR A 615 -14.39 1.38 -9.65
CA TYR A 615 -13.37 2.24 -9.03
C TYR A 615 -13.60 2.44 -7.53
N SER A 616 -12.53 2.43 -6.73
CA SER A 616 -12.60 2.81 -5.31
C SER A 616 -13.12 4.25 -5.14
N SER A 617 -13.86 4.53 -4.06
CA SER A 617 -14.19 5.89 -3.60
C SER A 617 -12.92 6.73 -3.34
N PHE A 618 -11.81 6.08 -3.02
CA PHE A 618 -10.51 6.72 -2.83
C PHE A 618 -9.68 6.83 -4.12
N TYR A 619 -10.20 6.45 -5.30
CA TYR A 619 -9.40 6.34 -6.53
C TYR A 619 -8.78 7.67 -6.99
N LEU A 620 -9.55 8.75 -6.98
CA LEU A 620 -9.05 10.10 -7.31
C LEU A 620 -8.15 10.68 -6.20
N GLU A 621 -8.39 10.30 -4.94
CA GLU A 621 -7.60 10.73 -3.79
C GLU A 621 -6.22 10.08 -3.79
N ASP A 622 -6.15 8.76 -3.96
CA ASP A 622 -4.92 7.99 -4.16
C ASP A 622 -4.09 8.59 -5.32
N LEU A 623 -4.73 8.88 -6.46
CA LEU A 623 -4.06 9.51 -7.60
C LEU A 623 -3.49 10.90 -7.27
N ALA A 624 -4.25 11.77 -6.60
CA ALA A 624 -3.76 13.09 -6.19
C ALA A 624 -2.55 12.98 -5.25
N TYR A 625 -2.57 12.02 -4.32
CA TYR A 625 -1.44 11.73 -3.43
C TYR A 625 -0.24 11.15 -4.18
N TYR A 626 -0.45 10.31 -5.19
CA TYR A 626 0.64 9.81 -6.03
C TYR A 626 1.26 10.90 -6.88
N TYR A 627 0.49 11.81 -7.47
CA TYR A 627 1.04 12.98 -8.16
C TYR A 627 1.86 13.87 -7.23
N ARG A 628 1.40 14.11 -6.00
CA ARG A 628 2.18 14.86 -5.00
C ARG A 628 3.52 14.18 -4.68
N ALA A 629 3.52 12.89 -4.34
CA ALA A 629 4.72 12.18 -3.91
C ALA A 629 5.73 11.92 -5.04
N SER A 630 5.24 11.52 -6.21
CA SER A 630 6.08 11.14 -7.36
C SER A 630 6.54 12.31 -8.22
N GLN A 631 5.81 13.44 -8.19
CA GLN A 631 5.92 14.55 -9.15
C GLN A 631 5.95 14.05 -10.61
N ALA A 632 5.24 12.95 -10.89
CA ALA A 632 5.17 12.33 -12.21
C ALA A 632 4.28 13.11 -13.17
N ASP A 633 4.57 13.01 -14.46
CA ASP A 633 3.71 13.53 -15.53
C ASP A 633 2.56 12.55 -15.82
N VAL A 634 2.77 11.25 -15.60
CA VAL A 634 1.82 10.16 -15.86
C VAL A 634 1.77 9.20 -14.66
N CYS A 635 0.57 8.78 -14.28
CA CYS A 635 0.36 7.78 -13.24
C CYS A 635 -0.54 6.68 -13.81
N GLY A 636 -0.40 5.45 -13.32
CA GLY A 636 -1.26 4.35 -13.73
C GLY A 636 -0.95 3.06 -13.01
N ARG A 637 -1.62 1.97 -13.41
CA ARG A 637 -1.62 0.70 -12.69
C ARG A 637 -1.39 -0.44 -13.68
N LEU A 638 -0.30 -1.20 -13.53
CA LEU A 638 0.07 -2.24 -14.51
C LEU A 638 -0.88 -3.45 -14.50
N SER A 639 -1.26 -3.88 -13.30
CA SER A 639 -2.01 -5.12 -13.07
C SER A 639 -3.20 -4.84 -12.16
N PRO A 640 -4.32 -4.32 -12.67
CA PRO A 640 -5.53 -4.18 -11.88
C PRO A 640 -6.10 -5.56 -11.51
N ILE A 641 -6.99 -5.59 -10.53
CA ILE A 641 -7.84 -6.75 -10.26
C ILE A 641 -8.91 -6.83 -11.37
N PHE A 642 -9.40 -8.02 -11.69
CA PHE A 642 -10.44 -8.27 -12.70
C PHE A 642 -11.60 -9.04 -12.07
N TYR A 643 -12.85 -8.77 -12.46
CA TYR A 643 -14.00 -9.59 -12.10
C TYR A 643 -14.69 -10.13 -13.36
N PHE A 644 -14.90 -11.44 -13.42
CA PHE A 644 -15.51 -12.17 -14.52
C PHE A 644 -16.93 -12.62 -14.14
N GLU A 645 -17.96 -12.07 -14.80
CA GLU A 645 -19.39 -12.42 -14.62
C GLU A 645 -19.66 -13.92 -14.82
N GLU A 646 -18.86 -14.58 -15.66
CA GLU A 646 -18.80 -16.03 -15.81
C GLU A 646 -17.32 -16.43 -15.84
N PRO A 647 -16.80 -17.12 -14.81
CA PRO A 647 -17.52 -18.05 -13.92
C PRO A 647 -18.01 -17.46 -12.57
N ASP A 648 -18.24 -16.16 -12.46
CA ASP A 648 -18.49 -15.44 -11.18
C ASP A 648 -17.25 -15.46 -10.28
N GLU A 649 -16.15 -14.90 -10.79
CA GLU A 649 -14.83 -14.98 -10.17
C GLU A 649 -14.08 -13.63 -10.29
N THR A 650 -13.64 -13.08 -9.16
CA THR A 650 -12.66 -12.00 -9.13
C THR A 650 -11.25 -12.61 -9.17
N ALA A 651 -10.29 -12.06 -9.92
CA ALA A 651 -8.97 -12.64 -10.18
C ALA A 651 -7.86 -11.57 -10.46
N PHE A 652 -6.58 -11.94 -10.28
CA PHE A 652 -5.42 -11.09 -10.56
C PHE A 652 -4.54 -11.63 -11.70
N ALA A 653 -3.97 -10.75 -12.53
CA ALA A 653 -3.12 -11.15 -13.67
C ALA A 653 -1.67 -11.47 -13.25
N GLN A 654 -1.33 -12.76 -13.10
CA GLN A 654 -0.04 -13.22 -12.58
C GLN A 654 1.18 -12.70 -13.36
N HIS A 655 1.06 -12.61 -14.69
CA HIS A 655 2.20 -12.35 -15.59
C HIS A 655 2.59 -10.85 -15.69
N ARG A 656 2.08 -10.02 -14.78
CA ARG A 656 2.26 -8.55 -14.72
C ARG A 656 2.64 -8.05 -13.31
N SER A 657 3.42 -8.85 -12.59
CA SER A 657 3.97 -8.45 -11.28
C SER A 657 5.02 -7.34 -11.43
N CYS A 658 4.57 -6.09 -11.55
CA CYS A 658 5.39 -4.92 -11.24
C CYS A 658 5.24 -4.62 -9.74
N PRO A 659 6.33 -4.31 -9.02
CA PRO A 659 6.25 -3.77 -7.68
C PRO A 659 5.41 -2.49 -7.67
N SER A 660 4.37 -2.44 -6.86
CA SER A 660 3.63 -1.19 -6.62
C SER A 660 4.59 -0.11 -6.10
N PHE A 661 4.38 1.12 -6.54
CA PHE A 661 5.24 2.28 -6.25
C PHE A 661 6.63 2.18 -6.90
N PHE A 662 6.63 2.01 -8.22
CA PHE A 662 7.83 1.90 -9.04
C PHE A 662 7.87 2.97 -10.13
N VAL A 663 9.07 3.48 -10.42
CA VAL A 663 9.39 4.41 -11.50
C VAL A 663 10.12 3.62 -12.60
N PRO A 664 9.45 3.18 -13.69
CA PRO A 664 10.11 2.39 -14.72
C PRO A 664 10.99 3.28 -15.60
N GLN A 665 12.15 2.76 -16.02
CA GLN A 665 13.15 3.54 -16.77
C GLN A 665 12.95 3.43 -18.30
N ASP A 666 12.75 2.22 -18.83
CA ASP A 666 12.76 1.96 -20.29
C ASP A 666 11.41 1.50 -20.88
N HIS A 667 10.41 1.17 -20.06
CA HIS A 667 9.17 0.53 -20.51
C HIS A 667 7.96 1.02 -19.70
N PHE A 668 7.15 1.90 -20.28
CA PHE A 668 5.84 2.27 -19.71
C PHE A 668 4.76 1.32 -20.23
N HIS A 669 4.10 0.59 -19.32
CA HIS A 669 2.84 -0.06 -19.62
C HIS A 669 1.92 -0.04 -18.41
N VAL A 670 0.67 0.32 -18.62
CA VAL A 670 -0.40 0.34 -17.63
C VAL A 670 -1.71 -0.18 -18.24
N SER A 671 -2.68 -0.51 -17.40
CA SER A 671 -4.03 -0.83 -17.88
C SER A 671 -4.68 0.39 -18.53
N GLY A 672 -5.37 0.18 -19.65
CA GLY A 672 -6.18 1.22 -20.31
C GLY A 672 -7.28 1.78 -19.39
N ALA A 673 -7.79 0.98 -18.44
CA ALA A 673 -8.73 1.41 -17.42
C ALA A 673 -8.12 2.35 -16.34
N CYS A 674 -6.81 2.61 -16.42
CA CYS A 674 -6.04 3.30 -15.37
C CYS A 674 -5.13 4.40 -15.93
N LEU A 675 -5.41 4.94 -17.12
CA LEU A 675 -4.60 6.02 -17.70
C LEU A 675 -4.88 7.34 -16.97
N SER A 676 -3.86 7.97 -16.39
CA SER A 676 -3.94 9.36 -15.93
C SER A 676 -2.68 10.15 -16.27
N ALA A 677 -2.84 11.45 -16.55
CA ALA A 677 -1.72 12.35 -16.77
C ALA A 677 -1.99 13.76 -16.26
N ILE A 678 -0.92 14.51 -16.01
CA ILE A 678 -1.03 15.96 -15.77
C ILE A 678 -1.52 16.65 -17.04
N ARG A 679 -2.40 17.63 -16.87
CA ARG A 679 -3.07 18.33 -17.98
C ARG A 679 -2.11 19.19 -18.80
N ASN A 680 -1.20 19.89 -18.12
CA ASN A 680 -0.32 20.90 -18.72
C ASN A 680 1.09 20.36 -19.05
N GLY A 681 1.29 19.04 -18.98
CA GLY A 681 2.56 18.39 -19.31
C GLY A 681 2.80 18.28 -20.81
N ARG A 682 4.01 17.86 -21.22
CA ARG A 682 4.32 17.52 -22.63
C ARG A 682 3.80 16.12 -22.99
N ILE A 683 2.53 15.87 -22.68
CA ILE A 683 1.86 14.59 -22.87
C ILE A 683 1.17 14.57 -24.24
N PRO A 684 1.38 13.52 -25.06
CA PRO A 684 0.70 13.41 -26.34
C PRO A 684 -0.82 13.30 -26.18
N ALA A 685 -1.58 13.93 -27.07
CA ALA A 685 -3.01 13.66 -27.22
C ALA A 685 -3.25 12.24 -27.75
N PHE A 686 -4.40 11.62 -27.47
CA PHE A 686 -4.79 10.31 -28.01
C PHE A 686 -4.92 10.38 -29.55
N SER A 687 -4.62 9.28 -30.25
CA SER A 687 -4.75 9.27 -31.71
C SER A 687 -6.24 9.25 -32.12
N PRO A 688 -6.70 10.21 -32.94
CA PRO A 688 -8.08 10.23 -33.44
C PRO A 688 -8.35 9.13 -34.47
N VAL A 689 -7.31 8.53 -35.06
CA VAL A 689 -7.44 7.53 -36.15
C VAL A 689 -7.13 6.10 -35.72
N ALA A 690 -6.46 5.89 -34.57
CA ALA A 690 -6.14 4.55 -34.06
C ALA A 690 -7.40 3.85 -33.50
N ARG A 691 -8.12 3.11 -34.35
CA ARG A 691 -9.30 2.34 -33.93
C ARG A 691 -8.90 1.07 -33.18
N ASN A 692 -9.52 0.81 -32.04
CA ASN A 692 -9.24 -0.31 -31.11
C ASN A 692 -7.81 -0.36 -30.52
N ALA A 693 -7.02 0.70 -30.69
CA ALA A 693 -5.62 0.76 -30.20
C ALA A 693 -5.25 2.11 -29.57
N ALA A 694 -6.21 3.02 -29.35
CA ALA A 694 -5.94 4.38 -28.84
C ALA A 694 -5.17 4.39 -27.51
N ASP A 695 -5.53 3.52 -26.57
CA ASP A 695 -4.85 3.40 -25.26
C ASP A 695 -3.41 2.88 -25.39
N THR A 696 -3.13 2.03 -26.39
CA THR A 696 -1.78 1.48 -26.65
C THR A 696 -0.92 2.49 -27.40
N ASP A 697 -1.43 3.09 -28.48
CA ASP A 697 -0.76 4.15 -29.23
C ASP A 697 -0.43 5.38 -28.36
N TRP A 698 -1.31 5.72 -27.41
CA TRP A 698 -1.02 6.76 -26.42
C TRP A 698 0.13 6.36 -25.49
N GLN A 699 0.11 5.14 -24.95
CA GLN A 699 1.20 4.62 -24.11
C GLN A 699 2.53 4.59 -24.86
N ASP A 700 2.58 4.04 -26.08
CA ASP A 700 3.80 3.98 -26.89
C ASP A 700 4.38 5.38 -27.15
N ARG A 701 3.54 6.37 -27.44
CA ARG A 701 3.98 7.76 -27.64
C ARG A 701 4.41 8.42 -26.32
N VAL A 702 3.79 8.08 -25.18
CA VAL A 702 4.27 8.48 -23.85
C VAL A 702 5.63 7.86 -23.53
N CYS A 703 5.86 6.57 -23.83
CA CYS A 703 7.17 5.91 -23.67
C CYS A 703 8.29 6.68 -24.36
N THR A 704 8.02 7.17 -25.58
CA THR A 704 8.99 7.92 -26.40
C THR A 704 9.12 9.40 -26.03
N SER A 705 8.40 9.87 -25.01
CA SER A 705 8.46 11.25 -24.52
C SER A 705 9.30 11.34 -23.26
N ASN A 706 9.85 12.53 -22.96
CA ASN A 706 10.57 12.78 -21.70
C ASN A 706 9.62 12.93 -20.48
N ALA A 707 8.49 12.23 -20.47
CA ALA A 707 7.55 12.20 -19.36
C ALA A 707 8.05 11.27 -18.25
N ARG A 708 7.95 11.71 -17.00
CA ARG A 708 8.12 10.84 -15.83
C ARG A 708 6.81 10.07 -15.61
N TYR A 709 6.88 8.75 -15.57
CA TYR A 709 5.71 7.90 -15.35
C TYR A 709 5.93 6.97 -14.15
N VAL A 710 4.86 6.64 -13.42
CA VAL A 710 4.92 5.77 -12.24
C VAL A 710 3.80 4.73 -12.18
N CYS A 711 4.14 3.56 -11.65
CA CYS A 711 3.22 2.46 -11.37
C CYS A 711 2.72 2.55 -9.92
N ALA A 712 1.43 2.83 -9.75
CA ALA A 712 0.72 2.94 -8.49
C ALA A 712 0.18 1.58 -7.99
N ASN A 713 -0.69 1.62 -6.97
CA ASN A 713 -1.34 0.44 -6.38
C ASN A 713 -2.20 -0.36 -7.35
N THR A 714 -2.36 -1.65 -7.08
CA THR A 714 -3.24 -2.60 -7.77
C THR A 714 -4.70 -2.48 -7.33
N SER A 715 -4.93 -2.32 -6.02
CA SER A 715 -6.18 -2.63 -5.31
C SER A 715 -7.29 -1.57 -5.36
N SER A 716 -7.09 -0.42 -6.02
CA SER A 716 -8.11 0.66 -6.07
C SER A 716 -9.07 0.60 -7.27
N ILE A 717 -8.99 -0.47 -8.07
CA ILE A 717 -9.87 -0.75 -9.22
C ILE A 717 -10.09 -2.27 -9.39
N VAL A 718 -11.31 -2.65 -9.77
CA VAL A 718 -11.66 -3.98 -10.28
C VAL A 718 -12.24 -3.82 -11.69
N VAL A 719 -11.58 -4.40 -12.68
CA VAL A 719 -11.94 -4.34 -14.09
C VAL A 719 -13.00 -5.38 -14.42
N PHE A 720 -14.17 -4.98 -14.90
CA PHE A 720 -15.30 -5.86 -15.16
C PHE A 720 -15.17 -6.57 -16.51
N ARG A 721 -15.50 -7.86 -16.54
CA ARG A 721 -15.58 -8.69 -17.74
C ARG A 721 -16.90 -9.47 -17.73
N SER A 722 -17.83 -9.04 -18.58
CA SER A 722 -19.09 -9.74 -18.82
C SER A 722 -18.86 -11.07 -19.50
N LYS A 723 -19.79 -12.01 -19.31
CA LYS A 723 -19.83 -13.30 -20.05
C LYS A 723 -19.97 -13.12 -21.56
N ASP A 724 -20.59 -12.01 -21.97
CA ASP A 724 -20.72 -11.61 -23.36
C ASP A 724 -19.47 -10.81 -23.77
N ASP A 725 -18.44 -11.54 -24.20
CA ASP A 725 -17.18 -10.98 -24.73
C ASP A 725 -17.42 -9.91 -25.81
N SER A 726 -18.57 -9.89 -26.51
CA SER A 726 -18.85 -8.88 -27.55
C SER A 726 -18.94 -7.45 -26.98
N ARG A 727 -19.34 -7.31 -25.72
CA ARG A 727 -19.52 -6.02 -25.01
C ARG A 727 -18.20 -5.28 -24.74
N HIS A 728 -17.08 -6.00 -24.71
CA HIS A 728 -15.76 -5.45 -24.41
C HIS A 728 -14.94 -5.19 -25.68
N THR A 729 -14.25 -4.05 -25.73
CA THR A 729 -13.35 -3.69 -26.85
C THR A 729 -12.08 -4.54 -26.83
N TRP A 730 -11.53 -4.80 -25.65
CA TRP A 730 -10.44 -5.76 -25.44
C TRP A 730 -10.98 -7.18 -25.28
N LYS A 731 -10.41 -8.15 -26.03
CA LYS A 731 -10.83 -9.55 -25.99
C LYS A 731 -9.86 -10.39 -25.16
N VAL A 732 -10.38 -11.08 -24.13
CA VAL A 732 -9.58 -12.01 -23.32
C VAL A 732 -9.45 -13.34 -24.05
N SER A 733 -8.32 -13.58 -24.70
CA SER A 733 -8.12 -14.88 -25.38
C SER A 733 -8.15 -16.03 -24.35
N ARG A 734 -8.52 -17.24 -24.80
CA ARG A 734 -8.53 -18.44 -23.94
C ARG A 734 -7.16 -18.75 -23.33
N GLN A 735 -6.08 -18.36 -24.02
CA GLN A 735 -4.70 -18.44 -23.52
C GLN A 735 -4.37 -17.37 -22.47
N LEU A 736 -5.02 -16.21 -22.51
CA LEU A 736 -4.91 -15.16 -21.49
C LEU A 736 -5.70 -15.51 -20.23
N ARG A 737 -6.87 -16.17 -20.34
CA ARG A 737 -7.64 -16.64 -19.15
C ARG A 737 -6.78 -17.51 -18.22
N GLY A 738 -5.92 -18.37 -18.75
CA GLY A 738 -4.96 -19.16 -17.97
C GLY A 738 -3.80 -18.39 -17.31
N ARG A 739 -3.76 -17.05 -17.41
CA ARG A 739 -2.80 -16.16 -16.74
C ARG A 739 -3.42 -15.36 -15.59
N PHE A 740 -4.71 -15.54 -15.33
CA PHE A 740 -5.38 -14.99 -14.16
C PHE A 740 -5.36 -16.02 -13.04
N GLN A 741 -5.07 -15.56 -11.81
CA GLN A 741 -5.21 -16.35 -10.60
C GLN A 741 -6.53 -15.96 -9.93
N PRO A 742 -7.46 -16.90 -9.70
CA PRO A 742 -8.66 -16.67 -8.92
C PRO A 742 -8.33 -15.98 -7.59
N LEU A 743 -9.08 -14.93 -7.27
CA LEU A 743 -9.12 -14.28 -5.96
C LEU A 743 -10.30 -14.84 -5.16
N TYR A 744 -11.53 -14.51 -5.54
CA TYR A 744 -12.75 -14.91 -4.82
C TYR A 744 -13.85 -15.33 -5.80
N SER A 745 -14.75 -16.21 -5.35
CA SER A 745 -16.05 -16.37 -6.00
C SER A 745 -16.92 -15.15 -5.72
N GLY A 746 -17.59 -14.60 -6.73
CA GLY A 746 -18.32 -13.34 -6.62
C GLY A 746 -17.50 -12.11 -6.99
N ALA A 747 -18.20 -11.01 -7.25
CA ALA A 747 -17.66 -9.68 -7.06
C ALA A 747 -17.60 -9.38 -5.56
N ASP A 748 -16.45 -9.59 -4.91
CA ASP A 748 -16.36 -9.37 -3.46
C ASP A 748 -16.30 -7.88 -3.11
N ASN A 749 -17.39 -7.40 -2.52
CA ASN A 749 -17.55 -6.04 -2.00
C ASN A 749 -16.61 -5.69 -0.84
N SER A 750 -15.82 -6.63 -0.33
CA SER A 750 -14.77 -6.35 0.64
C SER A 750 -13.50 -5.78 -0.01
N MET A 751 -13.13 -6.18 -1.23
CA MET A 751 -11.80 -5.88 -1.78
C MET A 751 -11.61 -4.44 -2.24
N LEU A 752 -12.69 -3.80 -2.67
CA LEU A 752 -12.82 -2.35 -2.73
C LEU A 752 -13.77 -1.97 -1.60
N ASP A 753 -13.51 -0.90 -0.85
CA ASP A 753 -14.42 -0.39 0.21
C ASP A 753 -15.73 0.23 -0.38
N CYS A 754 -16.17 -0.23 -1.56
CA CYS A 754 -16.81 0.60 -2.59
C CYS A 754 -17.73 -0.13 -3.58
N LEU A 755 -17.77 -1.47 -3.63
CA LEU A 755 -18.76 -2.13 -4.50
C LEU A 755 -20.15 -1.95 -3.88
N PRO A 756 -21.17 -1.53 -4.65
CA PRO A 756 -22.54 -1.53 -4.17
C PRO A 756 -23.00 -2.98 -3.99
N ASP A 757 -23.94 -3.22 -3.06
CA ASP A 757 -24.52 -4.54 -2.73
C ASP A 757 -24.67 -5.42 -4.00
N PRO A 758 -24.23 -6.70 -4.04
CA PRO A 758 -24.29 -7.53 -5.25
C PRO A 758 -25.70 -7.65 -5.84
N GLY A 759 -26.76 -7.41 -5.05
CA GLY A 759 -28.13 -7.31 -5.54
C GLY A 759 -28.44 -6.09 -6.42
N SER A 760 -27.61 -5.04 -6.38
CA SER A 760 -27.82 -3.77 -7.09
C SER A 760 -27.34 -3.78 -8.54
N TYR A 761 -26.31 -4.56 -8.87
CA TYR A 761 -25.77 -4.67 -10.24
C TYR A 761 -26.10 -6.02 -10.85
N ARG A 762 -27.34 -6.17 -11.35
CA ARG A 762 -27.76 -7.26 -12.23
C ARG A 762 -27.82 -6.81 -13.70
N PRO A 763 -26.73 -6.90 -14.49
CA PRO A 763 -26.77 -6.67 -15.93
C PRO A 763 -27.56 -7.74 -16.72
N SER A 764 -28.24 -8.66 -16.03
CA SER A 764 -29.01 -9.79 -16.56
C SER A 764 -30.53 -9.60 -16.55
N GLU A 765 -31.07 -8.55 -15.92
CA GLU A 765 -32.54 -8.33 -15.78
C GLU A 765 -33.07 -7.12 -16.58
N ARG A 766 -32.61 -6.93 -17.81
CA ARG A 766 -33.37 -6.21 -18.83
C ARG A 766 -33.41 -7.05 -20.11
N GLY A 767 -34.62 -7.40 -20.54
CA GLY A 767 -34.86 -8.31 -21.66
C GLY A 767 -34.28 -7.80 -22.98
N PRO A 768 -34.16 -8.67 -24.00
CA PRO A 768 -33.64 -8.26 -25.31
C PRO A 768 -34.46 -7.09 -25.83
N GLN A 769 -33.77 -5.99 -26.19
CA GLN A 769 -34.39 -4.95 -27.01
C GLN A 769 -35.01 -5.62 -28.23
N GLN A 770 -36.26 -5.27 -28.51
CA GLN A 770 -36.98 -5.81 -29.64
C GLN A 770 -36.20 -5.47 -30.92
N ASN A 771 -35.83 -6.50 -31.69
CA ASN A 771 -35.31 -6.31 -33.03
C ASN A 771 -36.29 -5.42 -33.80
N ALA A 772 -35.86 -4.23 -34.21
CA ALA A 772 -36.62 -3.42 -35.15
C ALA A 772 -36.90 -4.28 -36.40
N PRO A 773 -38.14 -4.30 -36.91
CA PRO A 773 -38.49 -5.20 -38.00
C PRO A 773 -37.68 -4.83 -39.25
N ALA A 774 -37.10 -5.84 -39.90
CA ALA A 774 -36.44 -5.67 -41.18
C ALA A 774 -37.43 -5.07 -42.18
N MET A 775 -37.21 -3.82 -42.61
CA MET A 775 -38.03 -3.20 -43.65
C MET A 775 -37.76 -3.88 -44.98
N ASP A 776 -38.83 -4.47 -45.53
CA ASP A 776 -38.86 -5.06 -46.86
C ASP A 776 -38.51 -4.03 -47.94
N GLN A 777 -37.55 -4.36 -48.81
CA GLN A 777 -37.22 -3.56 -49.98
C GLN A 777 -38.17 -3.87 -51.15
N SER A 778 -39.43 -3.42 -51.04
CA SER A 778 -40.37 -3.47 -52.16
C SER A 778 -41.24 -2.21 -52.27
N GLY A 779 -40.77 -1.20 -53.03
CA GLY A 779 -41.52 0.07 -53.08
C GLY A 779 -40.92 1.25 -53.85
N MET A 780 -40.31 1.04 -55.03
CA MET A 780 -40.02 2.17 -55.92
C MET A 780 -41.32 2.87 -56.37
N LYS A 781 -41.56 4.12 -55.95
CA LYS A 781 -42.33 5.10 -56.73
C LYS A 781 -41.99 6.54 -56.37
N SER A 782 -41.65 7.29 -57.41
CA SER A 782 -41.41 8.74 -57.48
C SER A 782 -42.41 9.63 -56.74
N GLN A 783 -41.92 10.69 -56.09
CA GLN A 783 -42.20 12.06 -56.57
C GLN A 783 -41.23 13.12 -55.99
N SER A 784 -41.26 14.31 -56.60
CA SER A 784 -40.23 15.35 -56.56
C SER A 784 -40.50 16.49 -55.58
N CYS A 785 -39.43 17.20 -55.20
CA CYS A 785 -39.38 18.62 -54.82
C CYS A 785 -40.27 19.14 -53.67
N ALA A 786 -39.60 19.65 -52.63
CA ALA A 786 -39.67 21.09 -52.34
C ALA A 786 -38.44 21.57 -51.55
N THR A 787 -37.82 22.65 -52.02
CA THR A 787 -36.84 23.44 -51.25
C THR A 787 -37.53 24.24 -50.16
N GLY A 788 -36.99 24.24 -48.94
CA GLY A 788 -37.48 25.07 -47.83
C GLY A 788 -36.35 25.43 -46.86
N THR A 789 -35.69 26.56 -47.12
CA THR A 789 -34.65 27.13 -46.25
C THR A 789 -35.28 28.06 -45.20
N ILE A 790 -34.52 28.38 -44.13
CA ILE A 790 -34.80 29.41 -43.11
C ILE A 790 -35.77 28.88 -42.03
N LYS A 791 -35.43 28.88 -40.73
CA LYS A 791 -34.60 29.86 -40.00
C LYS A 791 -33.74 29.23 -38.90
#